data_AF-A0A1C2IHX1-F1
#
_entry.id   AF-A0A1C2IHX1-F1
#
_cell.length_a   1.000
_cell.length_b   1.000
_cell.length_c   1.000
_cell.angle_alpha   90.00
_cell.angle_beta   90.00
_cell.angle_gamma   90.00
#
_symmetry.space_group_name_H-M   'P 1'
#
loop_
_entity.id
_entity.type
_entity.pdbx_description
1 polymer ?
#
loop_
_entity_poly.entity_id
_entity_poly.type
_entity_poly.pdbx_seq_one_letter_code
_entity_poly.pdbx_strand_id
1 'polypeptide(L)'
;MKRQFIARFLGSDTALCTEVGQREGQALVSTGQAGYLLYGPYMALEPGSYRVVLYGSADAIAVADATTDVCMAEGQRIITPGPKLRATTGGQEGLLAAISYVVEENCRDIEVRVRVTERCRISIALVEFYKISSNSIKSNSYYKGRDRENVYDKFFYFMADEIGWWRSNNISQNAYYETINNYLYNDMRLFLFRCNFGSVEVIENKLLDNLPTIYVQDLRNRAILYKSFISDVLSIYHPELVITIPFLIDDLSIGYNEIPVFSFQKTIQDKMLLAPDVDALANKFYEEPDLLDAYRYEDKTNSIIFAGSTTGVDENGRSIHNTLETIYNNERVNIANHFKNSDEVLVRLPNVVQCDDDTKEYLLSQPFCTPTIVTMAEQYKCKCLLSMDGNGATCSRVMLALRSNSVLVKCLSNYTLWYFKALIPWDNYIPVACTKDIEDVYGALASDEDNIFPKIANNQKMFYNCYLRQSDTYTYFAVMLNEFNFIVNHSEDYYERTKKLINDTACPLFIVAHLAEFGDMCFFPMLTAGEVRSQKPIEGFKISGADSSIYDSDIEYQAVDSSGTTTPWCQGGIFCGSRGNGTPLVGFRVRLKSDQLDIKYRGYFLHGAQPSWIDSGEWCISNGHGALEAFDVRLVDL
;
A
#
# COMPACT_ATOMS: atom_id res chain seq x y z
N MET A 1 -13.97 -1.21 13.83
CA MET A 1 -14.01 -0.18 14.90
C MET A 1 -13.42 1.12 14.34
N LYS A 2 -14.27 2.01 13.81
CA LYS A 2 -13.86 3.27 13.16
C LYS A 2 -13.26 4.23 14.20
N ARG A 3 -12.11 4.83 13.88
CA ARG A 3 -11.43 5.82 14.73
C ARG A 3 -11.67 7.22 14.20
N GLN A 4 -12.33 8.07 14.99
CA GLN A 4 -12.41 9.50 14.76
C GLN A 4 -11.26 10.17 15.52
N PHE A 5 -10.41 10.93 14.84
CA PHE A 5 -9.38 11.75 15.49
C PHE A 5 -10.04 12.76 16.45
N ILE A 6 -9.50 12.88 17.66
CA ILE A 6 -9.99 13.78 18.70
C ILE A 6 -9.00 14.91 18.94
N ALA A 7 -7.76 14.57 19.27
CA ALA A 7 -6.76 15.56 19.64
C ALA A 7 -5.33 15.01 19.48
N ARG A 8 -4.37 15.92 19.33
CA ARG A 8 -2.93 15.66 19.27
C ARG A 8 -2.21 16.68 20.14
N PHE A 9 -1.23 16.21 20.90
CA PHE A 9 -0.36 17.03 21.75
C PHE A 9 1.09 16.65 21.51
N LEU A 10 1.95 17.64 21.29
CA LEU A 10 3.40 17.42 21.36
C LEU A 10 3.77 17.09 22.80
N GLY A 11 4.84 16.34 23.03
CA GLY A 11 5.31 16.04 24.38
C GLY A 11 5.57 17.29 25.22
N SER A 12 6.11 18.33 24.60
CA SER A 12 6.36 19.62 25.26
C SER A 12 5.12 20.51 25.45
N ASP A 13 3.93 20.08 25.01
CA ASP A 13 2.68 20.81 25.17
C ASP A 13 2.36 21.05 26.66
N THR A 14 1.93 22.27 26.99
CA THR A 14 1.63 22.67 28.38
C THR A 14 0.38 21.99 28.95
N ALA A 15 -0.48 21.45 28.08
CA ALA A 15 -1.61 20.62 28.51
C ALA A 15 -1.15 19.27 29.08
N LEU A 16 0.06 18.79 28.73
CA LEU A 16 0.66 17.59 29.30
C LEU A 16 1.52 17.96 30.50
N CYS A 17 1.04 17.72 31.71
CA CYS A 17 1.74 17.99 32.95
C CYS A 17 2.83 16.96 33.24
N THR A 18 3.76 17.31 34.13
CA THR A 18 4.90 16.47 34.50
C THR A 18 5.36 16.75 35.94
N GLU A 19 5.82 15.72 36.64
CA GLU A 19 6.50 15.85 37.95
C GLU A 19 8.01 15.69 37.80
N VAL A 20 8.43 14.72 36.97
CA VAL A 20 9.83 14.28 36.83
C VAL A 20 10.32 14.32 35.39
N GLY A 21 9.62 15.05 34.52
CA GLY A 21 10.01 15.31 33.14
C GLY A 21 10.53 16.72 32.93
N GLN A 22 11.42 16.86 31.95
CA GLN A 22 11.94 18.13 31.46
C GLN A 22 11.54 18.29 30.01
N ARG A 23 11.14 19.51 29.62
CA ARG A 23 10.79 19.81 28.22
C ARG A 23 12.06 20.08 27.44
N GLU A 24 12.29 19.30 26.39
CA GLU A 24 13.43 19.45 25.50
C GLU A 24 12.93 19.44 24.06
N GLY A 25 13.04 20.57 23.36
CA GLY A 25 12.47 20.74 22.03
C GLY A 25 10.95 20.50 22.01
N GLN A 26 10.50 19.52 21.21
CA GLN A 26 9.09 19.13 21.12
C GLN A 26 8.68 18.00 22.08
N ALA A 27 9.63 17.50 22.88
CA ALA A 27 9.44 16.32 23.70
C ALA A 27 9.43 16.60 25.21
N LEU A 28 8.94 15.62 25.95
CA LEU A 28 8.99 15.55 27.41
C LEU A 28 9.86 14.37 27.82
N VAL A 29 11.00 14.68 28.44
CA VAL A 29 12.10 13.74 28.68
C VAL A 29 12.24 13.45 30.17
N SER A 30 12.38 12.18 30.54
CA SER A 30 12.59 11.76 31.93
C SER A 30 13.90 12.29 32.49
N THR A 31 13.86 12.84 33.70
CA THR A 31 15.04 13.41 34.38
C THR A 31 15.86 12.40 35.20
N GLY A 32 15.44 11.13 35.21
CA GLY A 32 16.04 10.09 36.05
C GLY A 32 15.57 10.11 37.51
N GLN A 33 14.46 10.79 37.81
CA GLN A 33 13.73 10.69 39.08
C GLN A 33 12.47 9.83 38.89
N ALA A 34 12.06 9.11 39.95
CA ALA A 34 10.80 8.36 39.94
C ALA A 34 9.59 9.29 40.15
N GLY A 35 8.55 9.10 39.36
CA GLY A 35 7.34 9.95 39.40
C GLY A 35 6.58 9.91 38.07
N TYR A 36 5.66 10.85 37.87
CA TYR A 36 4.98 10.99 36.59
C TYR A 36 5.83 11.76 35.58
N LEU A 37 6.30 11.05 34.55
CA LEU A 37 6.92 11.69 33.38
C LEU A 37 5.86 12.51 32.64
N LEU A 38 4.68 11.94 32.45
CA LEU A 38 3.56 12.57 31.76
C LEU A 38 2.28 12.29 32.51
N TYR A 39 1.45 13.31 32.65
CA TYR A 39 0.06 13.17 33.06
C TYR A 39 -0.78 14.33 32.48
N GLY A 40 -2.00 14.07 32.03
CA GLY A 40 -2.86 15.04 31.32
C GLY A 40 -3.49 14.43 30.05
N PRO A 41 -4.15 15.20 29.17
CA PRO A 41 -4.36 16.63 29.20
C PRO A 41 -5.68 17.09 29.85
N TYR A 42 -6.32 16.24 30.67
CA TYR A 42 -7.59 16.53 31.34
C TYR A 42 -8.72 16.87 30.36
N MET A 43 -8.92 15.99 29.38
CA MET A 43 -9.89 16.25 28.31
C MET A 43 -11.31 15.87 28.70
N ALA A 44 -12.27 16.64 28.22
CA ALA A 44 -13.67 16.24 28.27
C ALA A 44 -13.99 15.26 27.13
N LEU A 45 -14.45 14.06 27.48
CA LEU A 45 -14.90 13.04 26.53
C LEU A 45 -16.32 12.57 26.90
N GLU A 46 -17.17 12.46 25.88
CA GLU A 46 -18.47 11.81 26.00
C GLU A 46 -18.35 10.28 26.17
N PRO A 47 -19.41 9.57 26.59
CA PRO A 47 -19.43 8.12 26.57
C PRO A 47 -19.05 7.53 25.20
N GLY A 48 -18.25 6.47 25.23
CA GLY A 48 -17.78 5.77 24.03
C GLY A 48 -16.51 4.99 24.27
N SER A 49 -16.08 4.24 23.26
CA SER A 49 -14.77 3.60 23.25
C SER A 49 -13.74 4.57 22.67
N TYR A 50 -12.50 4.54 23.15
CA TYR A 50 -11.44 5.48 22.80
C TYR A 50 -10.08 4.79 22.72
N ARG A 51 -9.12 5.42 22.04
CA ARG A 51 -7.72 5.00 22.01
C ARG A 51 -6.81 6.20 22.20
N VAL A 52 -5.79 6.05 23.03
CA VAL A 52 -4.65 6.98 23.08
C VAL A 52 -3.40 6.28 22.54
N VAL A 53 -2.57 7.01 21.81
CA VAL A 53 -1.33 6.52 21.21
C VAL A 53 -0.18 7.44 21.64
N LEU A 54 0.89 6.85 22.17
CA LEU A 54 2.08 7.53 22.65
C LEU A 54 3.23 7.25 21.70
N TYR A 55 3.88 8.30 21.21
CA TYR A 55 5.11 8.22 20.43
C TYR A 55 6.25 8.93 21.14
N GLY A 56 7.48 8.45 20.91
CA GLY A 56 8.70 9.00 21.47
C GLY A 56 9.80 7.96 21.50
N SER A 57 10.86 8.16 22.26
CA SER A 57 11.99 7.22 22.33
C SER A 57 12.19 6.64 23.72
N ALA A 58 12.60 5.38 23.81
CA ALA A 58 12.88 4.74 25.09
C ALA A 58 13.81 3.52 24.93
N ASP A 59 14.84 3.40 25.76
CA ASP A 59 15.74 2.25 25.70
C ASP A 59 15.10 0.97 26.30
N ALA A 60 15.54 -0.21 25.86
CA ALA A 60 14.99 -1.51 26.29
C ALA A 60 15.07 -1.76 27.80
N ILE A 61 16.14 -1.29 28.44
CA ILE A 61 16.31 -1.37 29.90
C ILE A 61 15.44 -0.31 30.61
N ALA A 62 15.18 0.81 29.94
CA ALA A 62 14.49 1.97 30.49
C ALA A 62 12.96 1.83 30.58
N VAL A 63 12.35 0.98 29.75
CA VAL A 63 10.88 0.80 29.75
C VAL A 63 10.39 -0.28 30.72
N ALA A 64 11.28 -1.11 31.28
CA ALA A 64 10.93 -2.29 32.05
C ALA A 64 10.07 -1.98 33.29
N ASP A 65 10.36 -0.85 33.94
CA ASP A 65 9.71 -0.39 35.18
C ASP A 65 8.70 0.75 34.94
N ALA A 66 8.50 1.16 33.69
CA ALA A 66 7.54 2.20 33.36
C ALA A 66 6.12 1.63 33.27
N THR A 67 5.15 2.39 33.76
CA THR A 67 3.73 2.01 33.71
C THR A 67 2.93 3.09 33.01
N THR A 68 1.87 2.67 32.34
CA THR A 68 0.91 3.58 31.73
C THR A 68 -0.49 3.25 32.20
N ASP A 69 -1.34 4.26 32.25
CA ASP A 69 -2.76 4.09 32.50
C ASP A 69 -3.57 5.26 31.93
N VAL A 70 -4.86 5.02 31.76
CA VAL A 70 -5.85 6.07 31.48
C VAL A 70 -6.79 6.16 32.67
N CYS A 71 -6.97 7.36 33.20
CA CYS A 71 -7.74 7.63 34.41
C CYS A 71 -8.63 8.87 34.27
N MET A 72 -9.48 9.07 35.28
CA MET A 72 -10.38 10.20 35.44
C MET A 72 -10.53 10.53 36.94
N ALA A 73 -11.28 11.59 37.23
CA ALA A 73 -11.48 12.13 38.58
C ALA A 73 -10.13 12.49 39.23
N GLU A 74 -9.32 13.29 38.52
CA GLU A 74 -8.00 13.75 38.95
C GLU A 74 -7.09 12.58 39.36
N GLY A 75 -7.10 11.52 38.55
CA GLY A 75 -6.27 10.33 38.76
C GLY A 75 -6.75 9.35 39.84
N GLN A 76 -7.91 9.57 40.46
CA GLN A 76 -8.47 8.69 41.51
C GLN A 76 -9.14 7.42 40.96
N ARG A 77 -9.66 7.46 39.73
CA ARG A 77 -10.31 6.31 39.07
C ARG A 77 -9.54 5.91 37.82
N ILE A 78 -8.86 4.77 37.88
CA ILE A 78 -8.22 4.16 36.71
C ILE A 78 -9.31 3.52 35.84
N ILE A 79 -9.41 3.94 34.58
CA ILE A 79 -10.32 3.37 33.58
C ILE A 79 -9.69 2.12 32.99
N THR A 80 -8.43 2.21 32.58
CA THR A 80 -7.71 1.08 32.00
C THR A 80 -6.22 1.19 32.31
N PRO A 81 -5.61 0.16 32.90
CA PRO A 81 -4.16 0.05 32.93
C PRO A 81 -3.65 -0.11 31.49
N GLY A 82 -2.66 0.67 31.11
CA GLY A 82 -2.05 0.59 29.79
C GLY A 82 -1.02 -0.55 29.69
N PRO A 83 -0.61 -0.91 28.47
CA PRO A 83 0.42 -1.93 28.27
C PRO A 83 1.78 -1.41 28.77
N LYS A 84 2.74 -2.32 28.91
CA LYS A 84 4.14 -1.93 29.06
C LYS A 84 4.56 -1.08 27.86
N LEU A 85 5.35 -0.04 28.13
CA LEU A 85 5.95 0.77 27.07
C LEU A 85 6.89 -0.10 26.24
N ARG A 86 6.94 0.19 24.95
CA ARG A 86 7.87 -0.43 24.01
C ARG A 86 9.15 0.35 24.00
N ALA A 87 10.25 -0.39 23.96
CA ALA A 87 11.53 0.17 23.63
C ALA A 87 11.52 0.63 22.17
N THR A 88 12.18 1.74 21.90
CA THR A 88 12.59 2.12 20.56
C THR A 88 14.09 1.89 20.43
N THR A 89 14.52 1.65 19.21
CA THR A 89 15.91 1.26 18.93
C THR A 89 16.77 2.48 18.63
N GLY A 90 18.00 2.48 19.16
CA GLY A 90 19.01 3.51 18.87
C GLY A 90 18.62 4.94 19.26
N GLY A 91 17.70 5.14 20.21
CA GLY A 91 17.21 6.46 20.62
C GLY A 91 16.26 7.13 19.61
N GLN A 92 15.86 6.43 18.55
CA GLN A 92 14.90 6.94 17.55
C GLN A 92 13.49 7.05 18.14
N GLU A 93 12.72 8.05 17.73
CA GLU A 93 11.33 8.18 18.12
C GLU A 93 10.44 7.15 17.39
N GLY A 94 9.47 6.56 18.07
CA GLY A 94 8.60 5.52 17.53
C GLY A 94 7.39 5.30 18.43
N LEU A 95 6.59 4.28 18.12
CA LEU A 95 5.42 3.94 18.93
C LEU A 95 5.85 3.35 20.28
N LEU A 96 5.53 4.06 21.37
CA LEU A 96 5.80 3.62 22.73
C LEU A 96 4.65 2.80 23.31
N ALA A 97 3.40 3.25 23.14
CA ALA A 97 2.23 2.50 23.59
C ALA A 97 0.96 2.93 22.86
N ALA A 98 -0.03 2.04 22.87
CA ALA A 98 -1.38 2.37 22.41
C ALA A 98 -2.40 1.74 23.36
N ILE A 99 -3.20 2.56 24.03
CA ILE A 99 -4.12 2.15 25.10
C ILE A 99 -5.54 2.34 24.59
N SER A 100 -6.35 1.29 24.59
CA SER A 100 -7.78 1.38 24.26
C SER A 100 -8.59 1.32 25.55
N TYR A 101 -9.58 2.20 25.71
CA TYR A 101 -10.36 2.34 26.94
C TYR A 101 -11.81 2.70 26.63
N VAL A 102 -12.71 2.51 27.59
CA VAL A 102 -14.14 2.85 27.46
C VAL A 102 -14.50 3.91 28.50
N VAL A 103 -15.12 4.98 28.03
CA VAL A 103 -15.71 6.02 28.86
C VAL A 103 -17.20 5.69 28.98
N GLU A 104 -17.65 5.32 30.18
CA GLU A 104 -19.04 4.88 30.42
C GLU A 104 -20.01 6.06 30.61
N GLU A 105 -19.50 7.16 31.17
CA GLU A 105 -20.25 8.37 31.50
C GLU A 105 -19.47 9.61 31.04
N ASN A 106 -20.14 10.75 30.85
CA ASN A 106 -19.47 11.99 30.47
C ASN A 106 -18.34 12.31 31.45
N CYS A 107 -17.10 12.33 30.94
CA CYS A 107 -15.92 12.66 31.71
C CYS A 107 -15.42 14.04 31.28
N ARG A 108 -14.88 14.83 32.22
CA ARG A 108 -14.37 16.18 31.94
C ARG A 108 -12.84 16.28 32.03
N ASP A 109 -12.19 15.24 32.54
CA ASP A 109 -10.81 15.28 32.99
C ASP A 109 -10.05 13.99 32.64
N ILE A 110 -10.31 13.42 31.45
CA ILE A 110 -9.58 12.24 30.97
C ILE A 110 -8.09 12.54 30.92
N GLU A 111 -7.34 11.63 31.53
CA GLU A 111 -5.93 11.74 31.77
C GLU A 111 -5.23 10.46 31.30
N VAL A 112 -4.19 10.59 30.48
CA VAL A 112 -3.23 9.52 30.22
C VAL A 112 -2.01 9.77 31.10
N ARG A 113 -1.51 8.73 31.77
CA ARG A 113 -0.36 8.82 32.65
C ARG A 113 0.76 7.90 32.20
N VAL A 114 1.99 8.39 32.33
CA VAL A 114 3.22 7.63 32.16
C VAL A 114 4.04 7.80 33.43
N ARG A 115 4.12 6.75 34.24
CA ARG A 115 4.92 6.73 35.47
C ARG A 115 6.25 6.02 35.21
N VAL A 116 7.32 6.62 35.70
CA VAL A 116 8.70 6.17 35.50
C VAL A 116 9.41 5.97 36.84
N THR A 117 10.47 5.16 36.84
CA THR A 117 11.43 5.03 37.94
C THR A 117 12.74 5.76 37.61
N GLU A 118 13.68 5.81 38.55
CA GLU A 118 14.99 6.45 38.35
C GLU A 118 15.82 5.82 37.22
N ARG A 119 15.49 4.55 36.87
CA ARG A 119 16.15 3.78 35.81
C ARG A 119 15.58 4.06 34.42
N CYS A 120 14.41 4.66 34.35
CA CYS A 120 13.77 4.98 33.07
C CYS A 120 14.52 6.13 32.38
N ARG A 121 14.67 5.98 31.06
CA ARG A 121 15.17 6.96 30.09
C ARG A 121 14.18 6.95 28.93
N ILE A 122 13.21 7.85 29.01
CA ILE A 122 12.05 7.90 28.11
C ILE A 122 11.84 9.34 27.68
N SER A 123 11.64 9.53 26.39
CA SER A 123 11.19 10.77 25.76
C SER A 123 9.80 10.53 25.19
N ILE A 124 8.81 11.35 25.55
CA ILE A 124 7.51 11.37 24.89
C ILE A 124 7.52 12.53 23.90
N ALA A 125 7.36 12.25 22.61
CA ALA A 125 7.35 13.23 21.54
C ALA A 125 5.93 13.63 21.11
N LEU A 126 4.98 12.69 21.14
CA LEU A 126 3.62 12.90 20.65
C LEU A 126 2.60 12.06 21.42
N VAL A 127 1.43 12.63 21.67
CA VAL A 127 0.27 11.95 22.22
C VAL A 127 -0.95 12.20 21.33
N GLU A 128 -1.63 11.14 20.89
CA GLU A 128 -2.80 11.24 20.03
C GLU A 128 -4.00 10.50 20.60
N PHE A 129 -5.18 11.09 20.48
CA PHE A 129 -6.45 10.54 20.96
C PHE A 129 -7.45 10.30 19.83
N TYR A 130 -8.16 9.19 19.93
CA TYR A 130 -9.16 8.76 18.95
C TYR A 130 -10.42 8.23 19.63
N LYS A 131 -11.61 8.54 19.10
CA LYS A 131 -12.87 7.89 19.47
C LYS A 131 -13.09 6.67 18.60
N ILE A 132 -13.30 5.52 19.23
CA ILE A 132 -13.60 4.24 18.61
C ILE A 132 -15.12 4.04 18.62
N SER A 133 -15.78 4.02 17.45
CA SER A 133 -17.24 3.85 17.39
C SER A 133 -17.68 2.38 17.36
N SER A 134 -18.62 2.00 18.24
CA SER A 134 -19.23 0.66 18.34
C SER A 134 -20.65 0.53 17.75
N ASN A 135 -21.26 1.58 17.19
CA ASN A 135 -22.64 1.47 16.68
C ASN A 135 -22.76 0.67 15.38
N SER A 136 -23.78 -0.20 15.37
CA SER A 136 -24.35 -0.92 14.24
C SER A 136 -24.41 -0.03 12.99
N ILE A 137 -23.64 -0.42 11.97
CA ILE A 137 -23.78 0.14 10.65
C ILE A 137 -25.16 -0.28 10.14
N LYS A 138 -26.11 0.66 10.11
CA LYS A 138 -27.02 0.73 8.96
C LYS A 138 -26.12 0.62 7.74
N SER A 139 -26.24 -0.49 7.02
CA SER A 139 -25.49 -0.78 5.80
C SER A 139 -25.16 0.50 5.02
N ASN A 140 -23.86 0.71 4.74
CA ASN A 140 -23.27 1.75 3.91
C ASN A 140 -23.07 3.15 4.52
N SER A 141 -21.82 3.55 4.83
CA SER A 141 -21.47 5.00 4.77
C SER A 141 -19.99 5.43 4.65
N TYR A 142 -18.93 4.62 4.89
CA TYR A 142 -17.56 5.14 4.69
C TYR A 142 -17.14 5.20 3.20
N TYR A 143 -17.63 4.26 2.39
CA TYR A 143 -17.47 4.26 0.93
C TYR A 143 -18.69 4.86 0.18
N LYS A 144 -19.66 5.45 0.90
CA LYS A 144 -20.74 6.28 0.33
C LYS A 144 -20.42 7.78 0.41
N GLY A 145 -19.14 8.14 0.34
CA GLY A 145 -18.70 9.44 -0.17
C GLY A 145 -18.71 9.41 -1.70
N ARG A 146 -19.87 9.08 -2.28
CA ARG A 146 -20.13 9.15 -3.72
C ARG A 146 -21.18 10.23 -3.91
N ASP A 147 -20.71 11.45 -4.11
CA ASP A 147 -21.36 12.46 -4.92
C ASP A 147 -20.23 13.29 -5.55
N ARG A 148 -19.78 12.91 -6.75
CA ARG A 148 -18.85 13.70 -7.59
C ARG A 148 -17.63 14.25 -6.85
N GLU A 149 -16.95 13.45 -6.03
CA GLU A 149 -15.65 13.85 -5.49
C GLU A 149 -14.62 13.90 -6.63
N ASN A 150 -13.89 15.01 -6.67
CA ASN A 150 -12.74 15.25 -7.54
C ASN A 150 -11.71 14.11 -7.36
N VAL A 151 -11.45 13.35 -8.43
CA VAL A 151 -10.52 12.20 -8.42
C VAL A 151 -9.11 12.60 -8.02
N TYR A 152 -8.69 13.80 -8.36
CA TYR A 152 -7.43 14.36 -7.89
C TYR A 152 -7.39 14.42 -6.36
N ASP A 153 -8.42 14.97 -5.73
CA ASP A 153 -8.48 15.14 -4.27
C ASP A 153 -8.57 13.78 -3.54
N LYS A 154 -9.29 12.81 -4.14
CA LYS A 154 -9.35 11.41 -3.67
C LYS A 154 -7.95 10.83 -3.47
N PHE A 155 -7.05 11.01 -4.43
CA PHE A 155 -5.70 10.46 -4.34
C PHE A 155 -4.70 11.38 -3.65
N PHE A 156 -4.90 12.71 -3.71
CA PHE A 156 -4.04 13.67 -3.01
C PHE A 156 -4.00 13.42 -1.50
N TYR A 157 -5.11 12.94 -0.90
CA TYR A 157 -5.16 12.54 0.50
C TYR A 157 -4.00 11.58 0.88
N PHE A 158 -3.60 10.67 -0.02
CA PHE A 158 -2.54 9.68 0.23
C PHE A 158 -1.13 10.28 0.33
N MET A 159 -0.93 11.52 -0.13
CA MET A 159 0.39 12.16 -0.22
C MET A 159 0.45 13.56 0.43
N ALA A 160 -0.66 14.02 1.01
CA ALA A 160 -0.81 15.39 1.49
C ALA A 160 0.29 15.84 2.46
N ASP A 161 0.74 14.96 3.37
CA ASP A 161 1.76 15.29 4.37
C ASP A 161 3.14 15.48 3.74
N GLU A 162 3.54 14.55 2.87
CA GLU A 162 4.79 14.62 2.11
C GLU A 162 4.83 15.84 1.19
N ILE A 163 3.76 16.02 0.41
CA ILE A 163 3.66 17.13 -0.54
C ILE A 163 3.62 18.47 0.20
N GLY A 164 2.88 18.56 1.32
CA GLY A 164 2.82 19.77 2.15
C GLY A 164 4.21 20.18 2.68
N TRP A 165 5.01 19.20 3.10
CA TRP A 165 6.39 19.44 3.53
C TRP A 165 7.26 19.98 2.39
N TRP A 166 7.26 19.33 1.21
CA TRP A 166 8.08 19.77 0.08
C TRP A 166 7.64 21.12 -0.50
N ARG A 167 6.33 21.37 -0.63
CA ARG A 167 5.80 22.68 -1.05
C ARG A 167 6.27 23.81 -0.11
N SER A 168 6.41 23.52 1.18
CA SER A 168 6.86 24.51 2.17
C SER A 168 8.36 24.80 2.14
N ASN A 169 9.19 23.86 1.65
CA ASN A 169 10.65 24.03 1.58
C ASN A 169 11.14 24.81 0.36
N ASN A 170 10.27 25.09 -0.62
CA ASN A 170 10.51 25.96 -1.77
C ASN A 170 11.87 25.75 -2.47
N ILE A 171 12.10 24.55 -2.99
CA ILE A 171 13.33 24.21 -3.70
C ILE A 171 13.39 24.93 -5.06
N SER A 172 14.50 25.61 -5.33
CA SER A 172 14.75 26.16 -6.66
C SER A 172 15.08 25.07 -7.66
N GLN A 173 14.64 25.24 -8.91
CA GLN A 173 14.93 24.31 -10.01
C GLN A 173 16.43 24.04 -10.17
N ASN A 174 17.28 25.07 -10.03
CA ASN A 174 18.74 24.93 -10.11
C ASN A 174 19.29 24.03 -8.99
N ALA A 175 18.91 24.31 -7.74
CA ALA A 175 19.33 23.50 -6.59
C ALA A 175 18.91 22.03 -6.75
N TYR A 176 17.69 21.80 -7.25
CA TYR A 176 17.19 20.46 -7.53
C TYR A 176 18.09 19.70 -8.52
N TYR A 177 18.39 20.29 -9.68
CA TYR A 177 19.21 19.62 -10.69
C TYR A 177 20.69 19.51 -10.29
N GLU A 178 21.23 20.46 -9.51
CA GLU A 178 22.57 20.33 -8.93
C GLU A 178 22.66 19.16 -7.95
N THR A 179 21.70 19.03 -7.03
CA THR A 179 21.67 17.92 -6.06
C THR A 179 21.49 16.56 -6.75
N ILE A 180 20.61 16.45 -7.74
CA ILE A 180 20.45 15.20 -8.50
C ILE A 180 21.74 14.77 -9.19
N ASN A 181 22.43 15.71 -9.82
CA ASN A 181 23.72 15.42 -10.45
C ASN A 181 24.76 14.96 -9.43
N ASN A 182 24.75 15.51 -8.22
CA ASN A 182 25.63 15.05 -7.14
C ASN A 182 25.29 13.62 -6.68
N TYR A 183 24.01 13.27 -6.57
CA TYR A 183 23.61 11.92 -6.15
C TYR A 183 24.03 10.83 -7.14
N LEU A 184 24.05 11.11 -8.45
CA LEU A 184 24.58 10.19 -9.47
C LEU A 184 26.04 9.78 -9.26
N TYR A 185 26.81 10.50 -8.45
CA TYR A 185 28.19 10.14 -8.14
C TYR A 185 28.38 9.51 -6.76
N ASN A 186 27.33 9.47 -5.94
CA ASN A 186 27.46 9.17 -4.51
C ASN A 186 26.54 8.05 -4.02
N ASP A 187 25.43 7.75 -4.70
CA ASP A 187 24.55 6.64 -4.31
C ASP A 187 24.16 5.74 -5.48
N MET A 188 24.69 4.51 -5.46
CA MET A 188 24.48 3.51 -6.51
C MET A 188 23.06 2.94 -6.58
N ARG A 189 22.23 3.17 -5.55
CA ARG A 189 20.84 2.69 -5.47
C ARG A 189 19.86 3.65 -6.12
N LEU A 190 20.29 4.86 -6.40
CA LEU A 190 19.49 5.91 -7.02
C LEU A 190 19.61 5.82 -8.56
N PHE A 191 18.47 5.73 -9.22
CA PHE A 191 18.34 5.80 -10.67
C PHE A 191 17.57 7.08 -11.03
N LEU A 192 17.90 7.67 -12.18
CA LEU A 192 17.14 8.81 -12.69
C LEU A 192 16.30 8.42 -13.89
N PHE A 193 15.07 8.91 -13.92
CA PHE A 193 14.14 8.75 -15.03
C PHE A 193 13.94 10.10 -15.69
N ARG A 194 14.61 10.30 -16.82
CA ARG A 194 14.48 11.51 -17.62
C ARG A 194 13.25 11.38 -18.51
N CYS A 195 12.23 12.18 -18.21
CA CYS A 195 10.97 12.24 -18.91
C CYS A 195 10.99 13.39 -19.93
N ASN A 196 10.59 13.11 -21.17
CA ASN A 196 10.52 14.10 -22.23
C ASN A 196 9.42 13.74 -23.23
N PHE A 197 8.31 14.50 -23.25
CA PHE A 197 7.17 14.31 -24.15
C PHE A 197 6.69 12.84 -24.23
N GLY A 198 6.38 12.23 -23.07
CA GLY A 198 5.93 10.84 -22.96
C GLY A 198 7.04 9.78 -23.05
N SER A 199 8.24 10.13 -23.51
CA SER A 199 9.39 9.23 -23.49
C SER A 199 10.09 9.21 -22.13
N VAL A 200 10.64 8.05 -21.74
CA VAL A 200 11.38 7.87 -20.49
C VAL A 200 12.74 7.23 -20.78
N GLU A 201 13.81 7.92 -20.41
CA GLU A 201 15.19 7.41 -20.41
C GLU A 201 15.62 7.10 -18.97
N VAL A 202 16.23 5.92 -18.76
CA VAL A 202 16.78 5.54 -17.46
C VAL A 202 18.28 5.82 -17.46
N ILE A 203 18.73 6.60 -16.49
CA ILE A 203 20.13 6.95 -16.28
C ILE A 203 20.60 6.23 -15.02
N GLU A 204 21.54 5.31 -15.21
CA GLU A 204 22.13 4.52 -14.14
C GLU A 204 23.35 5.21 -13.52
N ASN A 205 23.66 4.85 -12.27
CA ASN A 205 24.87 5.30 -11.60
C ASN A 205 26.10 4.52 -12.09
N LYS A 206 27.21 5.21 -12.40
CA LYS A 206 28.49 4.60 -12.83
C LYS A 206 29.10 3.69 -11.76
N LEU A 207 28.73 3.85 -10.49
CA LEU A 207 29.20 3.02 -9.38
C LEU A 207 28.66 1.58 -9.44
N LEU A 208 27.61 1.31 -10.24
CA LEU A 208 27.04 -0.04 -10.39
C LEU A 208 28.04 -1.05 -10.95
N ASP A 209 28.99 -0.62 -11.78
CA ASP A 209 30.00 -1.50 -12.40
C ASP A 209 30.92 -2.17 -11.36
N ASN A 210 30.95 -1.67 -10.12
CA ASN A 210 31.78 -2.20 -9.03
C ASN A 210 31.06 -3.22 -8.13
N LEU A 211 29.81 -3.60 -8.44
CA LEU A 211 28.99 -4.49 -7.61
C LEU A 211 28.87 -5.92 -8.15
N PRO A 212 28.46 -6.88 -7.29
CA PRO A 212 28.09 -8.22 -7.74
C PRO A 212 27.01 -8.19 -8.82
N THR A 213 27.25 -8.89 -9.94
CA THR A 213 26.40 -8.88 -11.13
C THR A 213 24.92 -9.20 -10.84
N ILE A 214 24.65 -10.13 -9.93
CA ILE A 214 23.28 -10.55 -9.58
C ILE A 214 22.49 -9.40 -8.95
N TYR A 215 23.12 -8.67 -8.03
CA TYR A 215 22.48 -7.55 -7.34
C TYR A 215 22.22 -6.38 -8.30
N VAL A 216 23.18 -6.07 -9.17
CA VAL A 216 23.01 -5.05 -10.23
C VAL A 216 21.87 -5.43 -11.18
N GLN A 217 21.76 -6.71 -11.54
CA GLN A 217 20.69 -7.16 -12.42
C GLN A 217 19.31 -7.01 -11.78
N ASP A 218 19.18 -7.25 -10.47
CA ASP A 218 17.91 -7.03 -9.76
C ASP A 218 17.50 -5.55 -9.81
N LEU A 219 18.41 -4.64 -9.47
CA LEU A 219 18.16 -3.18 -9.54
C LEU A 219 17.76 -2.74 -10.97
N ARG A 220 18.45 -3.25 -12.00
CA ARG A 220 18.11 -2.97 -13.40
C ARG A 220 16.73 -3.49 -13.79
N ASN A 221 16.36 -4.68 -13.35
CA ASN A 221 15.04 -5.25 -13.61
C ASN A 221 13.93 -4.38 -13.00
N ARG A 222 14.11 -3.93 -11.75
CA ARG A 222 13.19 -3.00 -11.09
C ARG A 222 13.11 -1.64 -11.81
N ALA A 223 14.24 -1.11 -12.29
CA ALA A 223 14.26 0.12 -13.07
C ALA A 223 13.48 -0.01 -14.39
N ILE A 224 13.54 -1.16 -15.05
CA ILE A 224 12.75 -1.45 -16.26
C ILE A 224 11.25 -1.46 -15.94
N LEU A 225 10.85 -2.06 -14.81
CA LEU A 225 9.44 -2.05 -14.37
C LEU A 225 8.93 -0.62 -14.15
N TYR A 226 9.68 0.21 -13.42
CA TYR A 226 9.32 1.62 -13.24
C TYR A 226 9.34 2.42 -14.53
N LYS A 227 10.30 2.17 -15.42
CA LYS A 227 10.34 2.83 -16.74
C LYS A 227 9.03 2.60 -17.49
N SER A 228 8.59 1.34 -17.57
CA SER A 228 7.34 0.98 -18.24
C SER A 228 6.14 1.65 -17.57
N PHE A 229 6.05 1.56 -16.24
CA PHE A 229 4.95 2.16 -15.48
C PHE A 229 4.88 3.68 -15.63
N ILE A 230 6.01 4.38 -15.52
CA ILE A 230 6.10 5.83 -15.69
C ILE A 230 5.70 6.18 -17.12
N SER A 231 6.23 5.48 -18.14
CA SER A 231 5.87 5.72 -19.54
C SER A 231 4.36 5.62 -19.77
N ASP A 232 3.69 4.61 -19.23
CA ASP A 232 2.24 4.49 -19.36
C ASP A 232 1.52 5.68 -18.71
N VAL A 233 1.87 6.02 -17.46
CA VAL A 233 1.27 7.16 -16.74
C VAL A 233 1.49 8.47 -17.50
N LEU A 234 2.68 8.68 -18.08
CA LEU A 234 2.97 9.88 -18.88
C LEU A 234 2.12 9.93 -20.14
N SER A 235 1.99 8.83 -20.87
CA SER A 235 1.22 8.79 -22.11
C SER A 235 -0.25 9.16 -21.92
N ILE A 236 -0.79 8.89 -20.73
CA ILE A 236 -2.19 9.11 -20.40
C ILE A 236 -2.42 10.50 -19.79
N TYR A 237 -1.66 10.82 -18.75
CA TYR A 237 -1.96 11.96 -17.87
C TYR A 237 -0.96 13.12 -18.01
N HIS A 238 0.22 12.87 -18.55
CA HIS A 238 1.33 13.83 -18.58
C HIS A 238 2.11 13.85 -19.91
N PRO A 239 1.44 13.93 -21.08
CA PRO A 239 2.10 13.72 -22.38
C PRO A 239 3.16 14.79 -22.71
N GLU A 240 3.08 15.97 -22.09
CA GLU A 240 4.01 17.09 -22.30
C GLU A 240 5.05 17.24 -21.19
N LEU A 241 5.13 16.30 -20.22
CA LEU A 241 6.01 16.45 -19.07
C LEU A 241 7.49 16.39 -19.48
N VAL A 242 8.25 17.37 -19.00
CA VAL A 242 9.71 17.42 -19.11
C VAL A 242 10.30 17.58 -17.70
N ILE A 243 10.84 16.49 -17.16
CA ILE A 243 11.42 16.47 -15.81
C ILE A 243 12.37 15.28 -15.67
N THR A 244 13.33 15.36 -14.75
CA THR A 244 14.14 14.20 -14.33
C THR A 244 13.69 13.78 -12.94
N ILE A 245 13.30 12.52 -12.78
CA ILE A 245 12.75 11.96 -11.54
C ILE A 245 13.82 11.09 -10.86
N PRO A 246 14.28 11.41 -9.64
CA PRO A 246 15.17 10.56 -8.87
C PRO A 246 14.38 9.48 -8.13
N PHE A 247 14.83 8.24 -8.24
CA PHE A 247 14.15 7.07 -7.69
C PHE A 247 15.14 6.17 -6.96
N LEU A 248 14.87 5.88 -5.70
CA LEU A 248 15.53 4.85 -4.91
C LEU A 248 14.87 3.50 -5.21
N ILE A 249 15.64 2.58 -5.82
CA ILE A 249 15.11 1.30 -6.35
C ILE A 249 15.37 0.11 -5.41
N ASP A 250 16.21 0.30 -4.40
CA ASP A 250 16.60 -0.72 -3.41
C ASP A 250 15.49 -1.01 -2.38
N ASP A 251 15.54 -2.19 -1.77
CA ASP A 251 14.69 -2.58 -0.65
C ASP A 251 14.98 -1.79 0.63
N LEU A 252 16.19 -1.28 0.80
CA LEU A 252 16.54 -0.52 2.00
C LEU A 252 16.18 0.95 1.82
N SER A 253 15.29 1.45 2.69
CA SER A 253 15.01 2.88 2.78
C SER A 253 16.23 3.64 3.30
N ILE A 254 16.54 4.76 2.66
CA ILE A 254 17.47 5.76 3.14
C ILE A 254 16.79 7.12 3.07
N GLY A 255 16.93 7.92 4.14
CA GLY A 255 16.31 9.23 4.21
C GLY A 255 16.99 10.21 3.25
N TYR A 256 16.24 10.70 2.25
CA TYR A 256 16.62 11.86 1.44
C TYR A 256 15.80 13.07 1.87
N ASN A 257 16.48 14.14 2.29
CA ASN A 257 15.86 15.34 2.84
C ASN A 257 16.19 16.64 2.06
N GLU A 258 17.09 16.58 1.07
CA GLU A 258 17.49 17.77 0.29
C GLU A 258 16.59 18.01 -0.92
N ILE A 259 16.16 16.94 -1.58
CA ILE A 259 15.27 16.96 -2.74
C ILE A 259 14.24 15.83 -2.64
N PRO A 260 13.06 15.98 -3.26
CA PRO A 260 12.07 14.91 -3.32
C PRO A 260 12.63 13.73 -4.12
N VAL A 261 12.79 12.58 -3.45
CA VAL A 261 13.19 11.30 -4.04
C VAL A 261 12.05 10.31 -3.92
N PHE A 262 11.77 9.59 -5.00
CA PHE A 262 10.77 8.52 -5.00
C PHE A 262 11.35 7.24 -4.44
N SER A 263 10.55 6.50 -3.68
CA SER A 263 10.81 5.13 -3.25
C SER A 263 9.48 4.40 -3.15
N PHE A 264 9.42 3.08 -3.32
CA PHE A 264 8.17 2.36 -3.10
C PHE A 264 7.81 2.20 -1.63
N GLN A 265 8.80 2.31 -0.76
CA GLN A 265 8.61 2.22 0.68
C GLN A 265 9.52 3.19 1.40
N LYS A 266 9.14 3.52 2.64
CA LYS A 266 9.96 4.36 3.51
C LYS A 266 9.58 4.14 4.97
N THR A 267 10.37 4.70 5.88
CA THR A 267 9.91 4.84 7.26
C THR A 267 8.89 5.97 7.38
N ILE A 268 8.00 5.92 8.38
CA ILE A 268 6.99 6.97 8.62
C ILE A 268 7.62 8.37 8.81
N GLN A 269 8.90 8.44 9.20
CA GLN A 269 9.61 9.70 9.41
C GLN A 269 10.18 10.31 8.11
N ASP A 270 10.56 9.46 7.15
CA ASP A 270 11.22 9.86 5.91
C ASP A 270 10.35 10.78 5.05
N LYS A 271 10.99 11.74 4.37
CA LYS A 271 10.32 12.71 3.48
C LYS A 271 10.28 12.29 2.02
N MET A 272 10.75 11.08 1.71
CA MET A 272 10.63 10.50 0.37
C MET A 272 9.17 10.43 -0.10
N LEU A 273 8.98 10.55 -1.41
CA LEU A 273 7.70 10.39 -2.07
C LEU A 273 7.45 8.91 -2.34
N LEU A 274 6.27 8.42 -1.99
CA LEU A 274 5.93 7.01 -2.15
C LEU A 274 5.41 6.73 -3.55
N ALA A 275 6.07 5.81 -4.25
CA ALA A 275 5.59 5.23 -5.50
C ALA A 275 4.86 3.90 -5.24
N PRO A 276 4.10 3.39 -6.24
CA PRO A 276 3.58 2.03 -6.20
C PRO A 276 4.67 0.99 -5.98
N ASP A 277 4.32 -0.11 -5.31
CA ASP A 277 5.30 -1.12 -4.96
C ASP A 277 5.79 -1.92 -6.16
N VAL A 278 7.08 -2.26 -6.12
CA VAL A 278 7.75 -2.93 -7.24
C VAL A 278 7.21 -4.34 -7.48
N ASP A 279 6.76 -5.02 -6.42
CA ASP A 279 6.15 -6.34 -6.54
C ASP A 279 4.82 -6.24 -7.30
N ALA A 280 4.00 -5.20 -7.07
CA ALA A 280 2.76 -4.99 -7.81
C ALA A 280 3.07 -4.79 -9.30
N LEU A 281 4.10 -4.00 -9.65
CA LEU A 281 4.52 -3.85 -11.04
C LEU A 281 4.98 -5.19 -11.64
N ALA A 282 5.83 -5.94 -10.92
CA ALA A 282 6.37 -7.23 -11.36
C ALA A 282 5.26 -8.29 -11.56
N ASN A 283 4.20 -8.23 -10.76
CA ASN A 283 3.10 -9.19 -10.76
C ASN A 283 1.82 -8.63 -11.39
N LYS A 284 1.92 -7.58 -12.23
CA LYS A 284 0.78 -6.97 -12.94
C LYS A 284 -0.41 -6.68 -12.02
N PHE A 285 -0.13 -6.01 -10.91
CA PHE A 285 -1.09 -5.60 -9.88
C PHE A 285 -1.84 -6.78 -9.22
N TYR A 286 -1.23 -7.96 -9.29
CA TYR A 286 -1.74 -9.25 -8.80
C TYR A 286 -3.04 -9.71 -9.45
N GLU A 287 -3.38 -9.19 -10.63
CA GLU A 287 -4.68 -9.43 -11.25
C GLU A 287 -4.80 -10.80 -11.94
N GLU A 288 -3.71 -11.56 -12.03
CA GLU A 288 -3.68 -12.89 -12.63
C GLU A 288 -4.61 -13.90 -11.90
N PRO A 289 -5.30 -14.80 -12.63
CA PRO A 289 -6.30 -15.71 -12.05
C PRO A 289 -5.79 -16.59 -10.91
N ASP A 290 -4.55 -17.07 -10.98
CA ASP A 290 -3.96 -17.97 -9.98
C ASP A 290 -3.70 -17.30 -8.62
N LEU A 291 -3.76 -15.96 -8.57
CA LEU A 291 -3.62 -15.17 -7.34
C LEU A 291 -4.97 -14.79 -6.72
N LEU A 292 -6.09 -15.16 -7.36
CA LEU A 292 -7.43 -14.92 -6.86
C LEU A 292 -7.79 -15.85 -5.70
N ASP A 293 -8.43 -15.28 -4.69
CA ASP A 293 -9.00 -16.06 -3.60
C ASP A 293 -10.32 -16.71 -4.03
N ALA A 294 -10.24 -18.01 -4.31
CA ALA A 294 -11.39 -18.82 -4.73
C ALA A 294 -12.30 -19.25 -3.57
N TYR A 295 -11.91 -19.02 -2.31
CA TYR A 295 -12.65 -19.50 -1.14
C TYR A 295 -13.53 -18.41 -0.56
N ARG A 296 -14.77 -18.74 -0.21
CA ARG A 296 -15.61 -17.84 0.60
C ARG A 296 -15.07 -17.77 2.02
N TYR A 297 -15.34 -16.67 2.73
CA TYR A 297 -14.88 -16.52 4.12
C TYR A 297 -15.38 -17.65 5.02
N GLU A 298 -16.63 -18.09 4.82
CA GLU A 298 -17.26 -19.12 5.65
C GLU A 298 -16.66 -20.51 5.48
N ASP A 299 -16.07 -20.79 4.31
CA ASP A 299 -15.50 -22.09 3.95
C ASP A 299 -14.03 -22.24 4.42
N LYS A 300 -13.46 -21.19 5.00
CA LYS A 300 -12.06 -21.14 5.45
C LYS A 300 -11.89 -21.68 6.87
N THR A 301 -10.71 -22.20 7.17
CA THR A 301 -10.34 -22.69 8.50
C THR A 301 -10.13 -21.53 9.48
N ASN A 302 -10.50 -21.73 10.75
CA ASN A 302 -10.24 -20.80 11.87
C ASN A 302 -8.74 -20.77 12.23
N SER A 303 -7.90 -20.32 11.30
CA SER A 303 -6.46 -20.29 11.43
C SER A 303 -5.88 -18.96 10.92
N ILE A 304 -4.69 -18.65 11.41
CA ILE A 304 -3.87 -17.50 11.01
C ILE A 304 -2.64 -18.06 10.31
N ILE A 305 -2.28 -17.54 9.14
CA ILE A 305 -1.09 -18.03 8.40
C ILE A 305 -0.15 -16.90 7.97
N PHE A 306 1.15 -17.16 8.09
CA PHE A 306 2.22 -16.44 7.41
C PHE A 306 3.14 -17.45 6.72
N ALA A 307 3.46 -17.25 5.44
CA ALA A 307 4.49 -18.03 4.77
C ALA A 307 5.49 -17.16 3.97
N GLY A 308 6.73 -16.98 4.41
CA GLY A 308 7.68 -16.07 3.75
C GLY A 308 9.14 -16.27 4.15
N SER A 309 10.07 -15.53 3.56
CA SER A 309 11.49 -15.66 3.86
C SER A 309 11.85 -15.13 5.26
N THR A 310 13.01 -15.52 5.80
CA THR A 310 13.61 -14.98 7.03
C THR A 310 14.18 -13.56 6.86
N THR A 311 13.62 -12.76 5.94
CA THR A 311 14.12 -11.41 5.68
C THR A 311 13.84 -10.46 6.84
N GLY A 312 14.67 -9.42 6.98
CA GLY A 312 14.55 -8.43 8.05
C GLY A 312 15.70 -7.44 8.06
N VAL A 313 15.53 -6.37 8.83
CA VAL A 313 16.58 -5.40 9.16
C VAL A 313 16.96 -5.44 10.64
N ASP A 314 18.17 -5.01 10.96
CA ASP A 314 18.60 -4.81 12.33
C ASP A 314 17.93 -3.57 12.93
N GLU A 315 18.25 -3.29 14.18
CA GLU A 315 17.78 -2.10 14.90
C GLU A 315 18.08 -0.76 14.21
N ASN A 316 19.02 -0.74 13.26
CA ASN A 316 19.45 0.45 12.51
C ASN A 316 18.93 0.46 11.07
N GLY A 317 18.00 -0.43 10.71
CA GLY A 317 17.44 -0.50 9.36
C GLY A 317 18.42 -1.07 8.32
N ARG A 318 19.49 -1.74 8.75
CA ARG A 318 20.46 -2.37 7.85
C ARG A 318 20.07 -3.82 7.60
N SER A 319 20.30 -4.32 6.40
CA SER A 319 20.14 -5.75 6.11
C SER A 319 20.89 -6.58 7.14
N ILE A 320 20.18 -7.47 7.86
CA ILE A 320 20.82 -8.27 8.89
C ILE A 320 21.69 -9.35 8.23
N HIS A 321 22.80 -9.67 8.87
CA HIS A 321 23.49 -10.94 8.67
C HIS A 321 23.37 -11.71 9.98
N ASN A 322 22.24 -12.39 10.18
CA ASN A 322 21.91 -13.04 11.45
C ASN A 322 22.92 -14.14 11.79
N THR A 323 23.24 -14.22 13.08
CA THR A 323 24.01 -15.29 13.73
C THR A 323 23.08 -16.05 14.68
N LEU A 324 23.52 -17.19 15.22
CA LEU A 324 22.76 -17.95 16.23
C LEU A 324 22.38 -17.12 17.46
N GLU A 325 23.20 -16.15 17.83
CA GLU A 325 22.96 -15.28 18.98
C GLU A 325 21.90 -14.21 18.70
N THR A 326 21.75 -13.80 17.44
CA THR A 326 20.95 -12.63 17.04
C THR A 326 19.68 -13.01 16.29
N ILE A 327 19.54 -14.26 15.85
CA ILE A 327 18.46 -14.69 14.95
C ILE A 327 17.05 -14.46 15.50
N TYR A 328 16.87 -14.50 16.83
CA TYR A 328 15.58 -14.25 17.46
C TYR A 328 15.24 -12.77 17.64
N ASN A 329 16.12 -11.85 17.25
CA ASN A 329 15.77 -10.44 17.08
C ASN A 329 14.98 -10.21 15.78
N ASN A 330 15.10 -11.10 14.80
CA ASN A 330 14.28 -11.05 13.60
C ASN A 330 12.81 -11.38 13.96
N GLU A 331 11.90 -10.43 13.71
CA GLU A 331 10.49 -10.56 14.07
C GLU A 331 9.84 -11.82 13.50
N ARG A 332 10.13 -12.16 12.24
CA ARG A 332 9.55 -13.33 11.55
C ARG A 332 10.00 -14.63 12.20
N VAL A 333 11.29 -14.75 12.53
CA VAL A 333 11.83 -15.95 13.18
C VAL A 333 11.36 -16.06 14.63
N ASN A 334 11.30 -14.95 15.35
CA ASN A 334 10.79 -14.91 16.72
C ASN A 334 9.34 -15.39 16.80
N ILE A 335 8.47 -14.82 15.95
CA ILE A 335 7.05 -15.22 15.86
C ILE A 335 6.92 -16.67 15.41
N ALA A 336 7.73 -17.11 14.43
CA ALA A 336 7.72 -18.52 13.99
C ALA A 336 8.10 -19.49 15.10
N ASN A 337 9.11 -19.16 15.91
CA ASN A 337 9.52 -19.99 17.03
C ASN A 337 8.50 -20.01 18.17
N HIS A 338 7.82 -18.89 18.43
CA HIS A 338 6.73 -18.83 19.43
C HIS A 338 5.59 -19.79 19.06
N PHE A 339 5.17 -19.80 17.79
CA PHE A 339 4.05 -20.62 17.31
C PHE A 339 4.46 -21.96 16.70
N LYS A 340 5.69 -22.44 16.92
CA LYS A 340 6.24 -23.64 16.26
C LYS A 340 5.46 -24.94 16.49
N ASN A 341 4.69 -24.99 17.57
CA ASN A 341 3.87 -26.14 17.97
C ASN A 341 2.36 -25.84 17.88
N SER A 342 1.96 -24.73 17.25
CA SER A 342 0.54 -24.40 17.04
C SER A 342 0.05 -24.99 15.72
N ASP A 343 -1.14 -25.58 15.77
CA ASP A 343 -1.86 -26.07 14.58
C ASP A 343 -2.75 -24.97 13.97
N GLU A 344 -2.93 -23.86 14.67
CA GLU A 344 -3.89 -22.82 14.33
C GLU A 344 -3.21 -21.50 13.92
N VAL A 345 -2.02 -21.23 14.44
CA VAL A 345 -1.15 -20.12 14.00
C VAL A 345 0.03 -20.69 13.22
N LEU A 346 -0.13 -20.71 11.90
CA LEU A 346 0.78 -21.35 10.97
C LEU A 346 1.82 -20.35 10.47
N VAL A 347 3.02 -20.37 11.03
CA VAL A 347 4.16 -19.59 10.52
C VAL A 347 5.12 -20.52 9.80
N ARG A 348 5.38 -20.27 8.51
CA ARG A 348 6.21 -21.11 7.65
C ARG A 348 7.29 -20.27 6.97
N LEU A 349 8.54 -20.68 7.11
CA LEU A 349 9.70 -19.95 6.59
C LEU A 349 10.46 -20.78 5.55
N PRO A 350 9.97 -20.85 4.29
CA PRO A 350 10.56 -21.75 3.30
C PRO A 350 11.91 -21.29 2.73
N ASN A 351 12.21 -19.99 2.85
CA ASN A 351 13.42 -19.40 2.30
C ASN A 351 14.25 -18.78 3.42
N VAL A 352 15.34 -19.46 3.80
CA VAL A 352 16.30 -18.98 4.80
C VAL A 352 17.39 -18.16 4.11
N VAL A 353 17.42 -16.87 4.43
CA VAL A 353 18.32 -15.84 3.88
C VAL A 353 18.79 -14.89 4.99
N GLN A 354 19.78 -14.03 4.70
CA GLN A 354 20.25 -13.00 5.62
C GLN A 354 20.81 -13.57 6.94
N CYS A 355 21.57 -14.65 6.86
CA CYS A 355 22.25 -15.27 7.99
C CYS A 355 23.56 -15.96 7.55
N ASP A 356 24.43 -16.28 8.52
CA ASP A 356 25.59 -17.14 8.27
C ASP A 356 25.20 -18.60 8.01
N ASP A 357 26.17 -19.40 7.54
CA ASP A 357 25.95 -20.79 7.15
C ASP A 357 25.54 -21.66 8.37
N ASP A 358 26.16 -21.44 9.53
CA ASP A 358 25.85 -22.17 10.77
C ASP A 358 24.40 -21.90 11.23
N THR A 359 23.97 -20.63 11.18
CA THR A 359 22.62 -20.19 11.49
C THR A 359 21.62 -20.71 10.47
N LYS A 360 22.02 -20.77 9.20
CA LYS A 360 21.19 -21.34 8.13
C LYS A 360 20.93 -22.82 8.38
N GLU A 361 21.96 -23.60 8.69
CA GLU A 361 21.83 -25.02 9.02
C GLU A 361 20.94 -25.22 10.25
N TYR A 362 21.14 -24.41 11.30
CA TYR A 362 20.29 -24.42 12.48
C TYR A 362 18.82 -24.13 12.15
N LEU A 363 18.53 -23.08 11.38
CA LEU A 363 17.16 -22.71 11.02
C LEU A 363 16.49 -23.79 10.17
N LEU A 364 17.21 -24.39 9.23
CA LEU A 364 16.70 -25.50 8.41
C LEU A 364 16.35 -26.75 9.24
N SER A 365 16.91 -26.89 10.45
CA SER A 365 16.52 -27.95 11.40
C SER A 365 15.25 -27.64 12.20
N GLN A 366 14.73 -26.41 12.14
CA GLN A 366 13.55 -25.99 12.90
C GLN A 366 12.25 -26.39 12.20
N PRO A 367 11.19 -26.76 12.95
CA PRO A 367 9.94 -27.27 12.36
C PRO A 367 9.15 -26.23 11.55
N PHE A 368 9.39 -24.93 11.78
CA PHE A 368 8.75 -23.85 11.03
C PHE A 368 9.47 -23.53 9.71
N CYS A 369 10.67 -24.06 9.47
CA CYS A 369 11.38 -23.92 8.20
C CYS A 369 11.05 -25.11 7.30
N THR A 370 10.18 -24.89 6.31
CA THR A 370 9.70 -25.96 5.43
C THR A 370 10.32 -25.86 4.04
N PRO A 371 10.89 -26.92 3.44
CA PRO A 371 11.53 -26.82 2.13
C PRO A 371 10.54 -26.52 0.99
N THR A 372 9.24 -26.66 1.23
CA THR A 372 8.19 -26.41 0.25
C THR A 372 7.64 -24.98 0.39
N ILE A 373 7.62 -24.25 -0.73
CA ILE A 373 6.96 -22.95 -0.82
C ILE A 373 5.46 -23.14 -0.61
N VAL A 374 4.88 -22.39 0.33
CA VAL A 374 3.43 -22.37 0.55
C VAL A 374 2.81 -21.36 -0.41
N THR A 375 1.97 -21.85 -1.32
CA THR A 375 1.33 -21.01 -2.34
C THR A 375 0.30 -20.06 -1.73
N MET A 376 -0.07 -18.99 -2.44
CA MET A 376 -1.16 -18.12 -2.00
C MET A 376 -2.51 -18.86 -1.94
N ALA A 377 -2.77 -19.77 -2.89
CA ALA A 377 -3.98 -20.60 -2.88
C ALA A 377 -4.09 -21.47 -1.63
N GLU A 378 -2.97 -21.94 -1.07
CA GLU A 378 -2.97 -22.64 0.22
C GLU A 378 -3.16 -21.69 1.40
N GLN A 379 -2.52 -20.51 1.37
CA GLN A 379 -2.70 -19.50 2.41
C GLN A 379 -4.15 -19.01 2.50
N TYR A 380 -4.84 -18.86 1.37
CA TYR A 380 -6.26 -18.48 1.32
C TYR A 380 -7.22 -19.49 1.93
N LYS A 381 -6.77 -20.71 2.29
CA LYS A 381 -7.61 -21.63 3.08
C LYS A 381 -7.83 -21.15 4.51
N CYS A 382 -6.97 -20.26 5.01
CA CYS A 382 -7.03 -19.71 6.36
C CYS A 382 -7.90 -18.44 6.41
N LYS A 383 -8.67 -18.27 7.48
CA LYS A 383 -9.50 -17.06 7.69
C LYS A 383 -8.68 -15.79 7.88
N CYS A 384 -7.45 -15.89 8.36
CA CYS A 384 -6.58 -14.74 8.60
C CYS A 384 -5.21 -14.90 7.92
N LEU A 385 -4.76 -13.83 7.27
CA LEU A 385 -3.43 -13.72 6.67
C LEU A 385 -2.59 -12.76 7.51
N LEU A 386 -1.53 -13.27 8.14
CA LEU A 386 -0.59 -12.49 8.92
C LEU A 386 0.45 -11.82 8.01
N SER A 387 0.71 -10.53 8.23
CA SER A 387 1.73 -9.75 7.53
C SER A 387 2.73 -9.15 8.51
N MET A 388 4.02 -9.38 8.25
CA MET A 388 5.18 -8.94 9.03
C MET A 388 6.22 -8.38 8.08
N ASP A 389 6.85 -7.27 8.47
CA ASP A 389 7.85 -6.60 7.65
C ASP A 389 9.06 -7.49 7.35
N GLY A 390 9.75 -7.16 6.26
CA GLY A 390 11.01 -7.78 5.88
C GLY A 390 12.11 -6.74 5.93
N ASN A 391 12.79 -6.51 4.80
CA ASN A 391 13.75 -5.41 4.66
C ASN A 391 13.11 -4.03 4.77
N GLY A 392 11.78 -3.98 4.62
CA GLY A 392 10.93 -2.93 5.12
C GLY A 392 9.46 -3.32 4.94
N ALA A 393 8.60 -2.39 4.51
CA ALA A 393 7.17 -2.63 4.36
C ALA A 393 6.90 -3.84 3.46
N THR A 394 5.99 -4.70 3.88
CA THR A 394 5.62 -5.88 3.10
C THR A 394 4.78 -5.48 1.88
N CYS A 395 5.38 -5.49 0.70
CA CYS A 395 4.76 -5.11 -0.58
C CYS A 395 3.57 -6.00 -0.96
N SER A 396 3.85 -7.20 -1.47
CA SER A 396 2.85 -8.09 -2.07
C SER A 396 1.76 -8.59 -1.12
N ARG A 397 2.13 -8.97 0.11
CA ARG A 397 1.19 -9.64 1.02
C ARG A 397 0.02 -8.78 1.44
N VAL A 398 0.28 -7.51 1.75
CA VAL A 398 -0.78 -6.62 2.24
C VAL A 398 -1.81 -6.44 1.13
N MET A 399 -1.37 -6.16 -0.10
CA MET A 399 -2.28 -5.99 -1.24
C MET A 399 -3.07 -7.26 -1.57
N LEU A 400 -2.42 -8.43 -1.58
CA LEU A 400 -3.09 -9.73 -1.78
C LEU A 400 -4.13 -10.01 -0.68
N ALA A 401 -3.79 -9.72 0.59
CA ALA A 401 -4.72 -9.89 1.69
C ALA A 401 -5.94 -8.97 1.54
N LEU A 402 -5.72 -7.68 1.26
CA LEU A 402 -6.80 -6.68 1.07
C LEU A 402 -7.77 -7.10 -0.05
N ARG A 403 -7.29 -7.74 -1.12
CA ARG A 403 -8.14 -8.23 -2.23
C ARG A 403 -8.87 -9.54 -1.90
N SER A 404 -8.32 -10.34 -0.99
CA SER A 404 -8.82 -11.67 -0.64
C SER A 404 -10.09 -11.63 0.20
N ASN A 405 -10.70 -12.80 0.37
CA ASN A 405 -11.77 -13.04 1.32
C ASN A 405 -11.22 -13.48 2.69
N SER A 406 -9.91 -13.39 2.97
CA SER A 406 -9.31 -13.64 4.29
C SER A 406 -9.00 -12.32 4.99
N VAL A 407 -9.09 -12.24 6.32
CA VAL A 407 -8.80 -11.02 7.08
C VAL A 407 -7.30 -10.75 7.16
N LEU A 408 -6.87 -9.54 6.80
CA LEU A 408 -5.51 -9.09 7.03
C LEU A 408 -5.27 -8.87 8.54
N VAL A 409 -4.31 -9.60 9.10
CA VAL A 409 -3.71 -9.36 10.42
C VAL A 409 -2.34 -8.75 10.18
N LYS A 410 -2.15 -7.48 10.52
CA LYS A 410 -0.95 -6.73 10.18
C LYS A 410 -0.15 -6.39 11.43
N CYS A 411 1.11 -6.78 11.47
CA CYS A 411 2.04 -6.30 12.48
C CYS A 411 2.22 -4.77 12.36
N LEU A 412 2.25 -4.10 13.51
CA LEU A 412 2.58 -2.68 13.57
C LEU A 412 4.00 -2.49 13.04
N SER A 413 4.15 -1.46 12.23
CA SER A 413 5.30 -1.28 11.34
C SER A 413 5.70 0.18 11.35
N ASN A 414 7.01 0.43 11.39
CA ASN A 414 7.58 1.76 11.15
C ASN A 414 7.72 2.05 9.65
N TYR A 415 7.50 1.06 8.80
CA TYR A 415 7.54 1.18 7.35
C TYR A 415 6.15 1.43 6.78
N THR A 416 6.11 2.14 5.66
CA THR A 416 4.86 2.49 5.01
C THR A 416 4.97 2.34 3.49
N LEU A 417 3.86 1.91 2.89
CA LEU A 417 3.58 2.03 1.46
C LEU A 417 2.59 3.19 1.24
N TRP A 418 2.45 3.61 0.00
CA TRP A 418 1.65 4.80 -0.36
C TRP A 418 0.21 4.78 0.15
N TYR A 419 -0.39 3.59 0.30
CA TYR A 419 -1.78 3.43 0.72
C TYR A 419 -1.98 3.14 2.21
N PHE A 420 -0.90 2.83 2.97
CA PHE A 420 -1.03 2.35 4.35
C PHE A 420 -1.72 3.35 5.28
N LYS A 421 -1.49 4.65 5.10
CA LYS A 421 -2.07 5.68 5.97
C LYS A 421 -3.58 5.80 5.86
N ALA A 422 -4.16 5.35 4.75
CA ALA A 422 -5.60 5.32 4.55
C ALA A 422 -6.25 4.02 5.05
N LEU A 423 -5.45 2.99 5.40
CA LEU A 423 -5.98 1.78 6.02
C LEU A 423 -6.40 2.06 7.46
N ILE A 424 -7.65 1.73 7.78
CA ILE A 424 -8.23 1.97 9.11
C ILE A 424 -8.10 0.70 9.94
N PRO A 425 -7.37 0.72 11.07
CA PRO A 425 -7.25 -0.43 11.95
C PRO A 425 -8.62 -0.83 12.52
N TRP A 426 -8.85 -2.14 12.62
CA TRP A 426 -10.12 -2.79 12.98
C TRP A 426 -11.27 -2.55 12.00
N ASP A 427 -11.01 -1.97 10.83
CA ASP A 427 -11.98 -1.82 9.76
C ASP A 427 -11.49 -2.47 8.47
N ASN A 428 -10.26 -2.14 8.04
CA ASN A 428 -9.62 -2.78 6.87
C ASN A 428 -8.61 -3.87 7.27
N TYR A 429 -8.19 -3.93 8.52
CA TYR A 429 -7.24 -4.95 8.99
C TYR A 429 -7.25 -5.04 10.51
N ILE A 430 -6.66 -6.10 11.07
CA ILE A 430 -6.45 -6.27 12.51
C ILE A 430 -5.00 -5.90 12.85
N PRO A 431 -4.74 -4.83 13.63
CA PRO A 431 -3.40 -4.49 14.07
C PRO A 431 -2.94 -5.40 15.21
N VAL A 432 -1.77 -6.01 15.05
CA VAL A 432 -1.10 -6.79 16.11
C VAL A 432 0.30 -6.25 16.34
N ALA A 433 0.83 -6.41 17.53
CA ALA A 433 2.12 -5.85 17.86
C ALA A 433 3.03 -6.71 18.72
N CYS A 434 2.49 -7.81 19.22
CA CYS A 434 3.26 -8.87 19.85
C CYS A 434 2.53 -10.20 19.62
N THR A 435 3.20 -11.29 19.98
CA THR A 435 2.62 -12.64 19.89
C THR A 435 1.33 -12.78 20.69
N LYS A 436 1.19 -12.07 21.81
CA LYS A 436 -0.04 -12.08 22.62
C LYS A 436 -1.25 -11.52 21.85
N ASP A 437 -1.08 -10.44 21.08
CA ASP A 437 -2.16 -9.92 20.25
C ASP A 437 -2.60 -10.95 19.19
N ILE A 438 -1.66 -11.72 18.63
CA ILE A 438 -1.95 -12.78 17.66
C ILE A 438 -2.75 -13.92 18.31
N GLU A 439 -2.38 -14.31 19.54
CA GLU A 439 -3.13 -15.30 20.34
C GLU A 439 -4.56 -14.82 20.62
N ASP A 440 -4.75 -13.53 20.93
CA ASP A 440 -6.07 -12.96 21.20
C ASP A 440 -6.94 -12.94 19.94
N VAL A 441 -6.35 -12.65 18.77
CA VAL A 441 -7.04 -12.77 17.47
C VAL A 441 -7.49 -14.21 17.21
N TYR A 442 -6.62 -15.18 17.49
CA TYR A 442 -6.98 -16.59 17.38
C TYR A 442 -8.10 -16.98 18.35
N GLY A 443 -8.00 -16.60 19.62
CA GLY A 443 -9.05 -16.85 20.61
C GLY A 443 -10.41 -16.31 20.18
N ALA A 444 -10.43 -15.10 19.60
CA ALA A 444 -11.64 -14.50 19.05
C ALA A 444 -12.21 -15.28 17.85
N LEU A 445 -11.35 -15.72 16.91
CA LEU A 445 -11.77 -16.57 15.78
C LEU A 445 -12.42 -17.88 16.24
N ALA A 446 -11.94 -18.46 17.34
CA ALA A 446 -12.47 -19.70 17.89
C ALA A 446 -13.81 -19.53 18.63
N SER A 447 -14.05 -18.35 19.20
CA SER A 447 -15.22 -18.10 20.06
C SER A 447 -16.53 -17.80 19.30
N ASP A 448 -16.46 -17.32 18.05
CA ASP A 448 -17.59 -16.90 17.17
C ASP A 448 -18.56 -15.84 17.78
N GLU A 449 -18.37 -15.42 19.02
CA GLU A 449 -19.09 -14.32 19.66
C GLU A 449 -18.67 -12.97 19.05
N ASP A 450 -19.64 -12.13 18.65
CA ASP A 450 -19.41 -10.80 18.05
C ASP A 450 -18.43 -10.80 16.86
N ASN A 451 -18.56 -11.76 15.95
CA ASN A 451 -17.64 -12.01 14.84
C ASN A 451 -17.53 -10.82 13.84
N ILE A 452 -16.61 -9.90 14.11
CA ILE A 452 -16.30 -8.74 13.26
C ILE A 452 -15.49 -9.10 12.00
N PHE A 453 -14.95 -10.33 11.91
CA PHE A 453 -13.97 -10.70 10.91
C PHE A 453 -14.52 -10.70 9.46
N PRO A 454 -15.69 -11.29 9.14
CA PRO A 454 -16.29 -11.18 7.80
C PRO A 454 -16.49 -9.72 7.37
N LYS A 455 -16.85 -8.85 8.31
CA LYS A 455 -17.04 -7.42 8.04
C LYS A 455 -15.71 -6.75 7.70
N ILE A 456 -14.63 -7.06 8.42
CA ILE A 456 -13.29 -6.55 8.11
C ILE A 456 -12.84 -7.05 6.73
N ALA A 457 -13.02 -8.35 6.42
CA ALA A 457 -12.70 -8.93 5.13
C ALA A 457 -13.46 -8.26 3.96
N ASN A 458 -14.73 -7.88 4.18
CA ASN A 458 -15.48 -7.12 3.18
C ASN A 458 -14.98 -5.68 3.05
N ASN A 459 -14.73 -4.98 4.16
CA ASN A 459 -14.30 -3.58 4.15
C ASN A 459 -12.91 -3.41 3.53
N GLN A 460 -11.98 -4.33 3.78
CA GLN A 460 -10.66 -4.30 3.14
C GLN A 460 -10.74 -4.53 1.62
N LYS A 461 -11.67 -5.38 1.17
CA LYS A 461 -11.90 -5.65 -0.26
C LYS A 461 -12.52 -4.45 -0.95
N MET A 462 -13.43 -3.76 -0.27
CA MET A 462 -13.92 -2.46 -0.70
C MET A 462 -12.79 -1.43 -0.81
N PHE A 463 -11.87 -1.36 0.16
CA PHE A 463 -10.69 -0.51 0.07
C PHE A 463 -9.86 -0.82 -1.18
N TYR A 464 -9.53 -2.09 -1.41
CA TYR A 464 -8.78 -2.51 -2.59
C TYR A 464 -9.48 -2.08 -3.89
N ASN A 465 -10.77 -2.38 -4.02
CA ASN A 465 -11.56 -2.05 -5.21
C ASN A 465 -11.71 -0.54 -5.43
N CYS A 466 -11.58 0.27 -4.38
CA CYS A 466 -11.68 1.72 -4.50
C CYS A 466 -10.34 2.41 -4.77
N TYR A 467 -9.21 1.83 -4.40
CA TYR A 467 -7.94 2.56 -4.36
C TYR A 467 -6.75 1.82 -4.94
N LEU A 468 -6.80 0.48 -5.10
CA LEU A 468 -5.59 -0.32 -5.37
C LEU A 468 -5.65 -1.11 -6.68
N ARG A 469 -6.70 -0.97 -7.50
CA ARG A 469 -6.69 -1.55 -8.86
C ARG A 469 -5.55 -0.93 -9.67
N GLN A 470 -5.20 -1.58 -10.78
CA GLN A 470 -4.22 -1.04 -11.72
C GLN A 470 -4.55 0.42 -12.10
N SER A 471 -5.79 0.71 -12.50
CA SER A 471 -6.22 2.07 -12.86
C SER A 471 -6.06 3.07 -11.72
N ASP A 472 -6.47 2.71 -10.51
CA ASP A 472 -6.37 3.56 -9.32
C ASP A 472 -4.91 3.86 -8.95
N THR A 473 -4.02 2.88 -9.14
CA THR A 473 -2.58 3.03 -8.90
C THR A 473 -1.92 3.98 -9.92
N TYR A 474 -2.36 3.92 -11.18
CA TYR A 474 -1.91 4.86 -12.22
C TYR A 474 -2.36 6.29 -11.90
N THR A 475 -3.63 6.45 -11.50
CA THR A 475 -4.18 7.75 -11.12
C THR A 475 -3.49 8.32 -9.88
N TYR A 476 -3.23 7.51 -8.85
CA TYR A 476 -2.43 7.92 -7.69
C TYR A 476 -1.09 8.51 -8.12
N PHE A 477 -0.36 7.78 -8.97
CA PHE A 477 0.96 8.23 -9.40
C PHE A 477 0.90 9.45 -10.32
N ALA A 478 -0.13 9.59 -11.15
CA ALA A 478 -0.36 10.81 -11.94
C ALA A 478 -0.57 12.04 -11.03
N VAL A 479 -1.40 11.91 -9.98
CA VAL A 479 -1.59 12.99 -9.00
C VAL A 479 -0.25 13.35 -8.34
N MET A 480 0.53 12.35 -7.94
CA MET A 480 1.86 12.52 -7.36
C MET A 480 2.85 13.21 -8.32
N LEU A 481 2.87 12.83 -9.60
CA LEU A 481 3.73 13.45 -10.61
C LEU A 481 3.33 14.91 -10.88
N ASN A 482 2.04 15.22 -10.88
CA ASN A 482 1.58 16.60 -11.02
C ASN A 482 2.06 17.47 -9.86
N GLU A 483 1.95 16.96 -8.63
CA GLU A 483 2.43 17.63 -7.42
C GLU A 483 3.95 17.80 -7.41
N PHE A 484 4.67 16.74 -7.74
CA PHE A 484 6.12 16.74 -7.85
C PHE A 484 6.63 17.72 -8.92
N ASN A 485 6.02 17.73 -10.11
CA ASN A 485 6.36 18.68 -11.16
C ASN A 485 6.12 20.13 -10.70
N PHE A 486 5.04 20.39 -9.97
CA PHE A 486 4.79 21.71 -9.41
C PHE A 486 5.89 22.13 -8.41
N ILE A 487 6.30 21.22 -7.51
CA ILE A 487 7.38 21.46 -6.54
C ILE A 487 8.71 21.83 -7.25
N VAL A 488 9.02 21.17 -8.36
CA VAL A 488 10.32 21.33 -9.05
C VAL A 488 10.32 22.49 -10.06
N ASN A 489 9.28 22.55 -10.90
CA ASN A 489 9.21 23.46 -12.05
C ASN A 489 8.35 24.70 -11.80
N HIS A 490 7.56 24.75 -10.71
CA HIS A 490 6.73 25.91 -10.32
C HIS A 490 5.77 26.38 -11.43
N SER A 491 5.29 25.46 -12.28
CA SER A 491 4.40 25.77 -13.41
C SER A 491 2.92 25.62 -13.04
N GLU A 492 2.27 26.73 -12.70
CA GLU A 492 0.85 26.77 -12.35
C GLU A 492 -0.05 26.36 -13.53
N ASP A 493 0.24 26.86 -14.74
CA ASP A 493 -0.53 26.53 -15.95
C ASP A 493 -0.49 25.04 -16.29
N TYR A 494 0.66 24.39 -16.10
CA TYR A 494 0.77 22.95 -16.27
C TYR A 494 -0.02 22.21 -15.19
N TYR A 495 0.13 22.64 -13.92
CA TYR A 495 -0.51 22.03 -12.77
C TYR A 495 -2.04 22.00 -12.91
N GLU A 496 -2.67 23.14 -13.21
CA GLU A 496 -4.13 23.25 -13.30
C GLU A 496 -4.72 22.51 -14.51
N ARG A 497 -4.07 22.60 -15.68
CA ARG A 497 -4.51 21.86 -16.89
C ARG A 497 -4.45 20.35 -16.67
N THR A 498 -3.38 19.87 -16.04
CA THR A 498 -3.16 18.45 -15.76
C THR A 498 -4.08 17.93 -14.66
N LYS A 499 -4.29 18.71 -13.60
CA LYS A 499 -5.28 18.42 -12.56
C LYS A 499 -6.68 18.24 -13.16
N LYS A 500 -7.06 19.13 -14.08
CA LYS A 500 -8.31 19.00 -14.83
C LYS A 500 -8.33 17.72 -15.68
N LEU A 501 -7.25 17.44 -16.42
CA LEU A 501 -7.15 16.22 -17.24
C LEU A 501 -7.32 14.95 -16.39
N ILE A 502 -6.64 14.84 -15.25
CA ILE A 502 -6.75 13.69 -14.34
C ILE A 502 -8.21 13.48 -13.89
N ASN A 503 -8.92 14.56 -13.57
CA ASN A 503 -10.33 14.51 -13.20
C ASN A 503 -11.25 14.11 -14.35
N ASP A 504 -10.99 14.64 -15.54
CA ASP A 504 -11.79 14.34 -16.74
C ASP A 504 -11.51 12.91 -17.24
N THR A 505 -10.32 12.37 -16.99
CA THR A 505 -9.88 11.01 -17.39
C THR A 505 -10.36 9.94 -16.42
N ALA A 506 -11.07 10.29 -15.34
CA ALA A 506 -11.80 9.37 -14.48
C ALA A 506 -12.98 8.73 -15.22
N CYS A 507 -12.65 7.90 -16.22
CA CYS A 507 -13.60 7.11 -16.96
C CYS A 507 -13.90 5.85 -16.14
N PRO A 508 -15.16 5.39 -16.10
CA PRO A 508 -15.55 4.18 -15.37
C PRO A 508 -15.03 2.87 -15.97
N LEU A 509 -14.32 2.88 -17.10
CA LEU A 509 -13.61 1.70 -17.60
C LEU A 509 -12.11 1.98 -17.79
N PHE A 510 -11.32 0.92 -17.72
CA PHE A 510 -9.89 0.90 -17.98
C PHE A 510 -9.58 -0.25 -18.93
N ILE A 511 -8.79 0.02 -19.97
CA ILE A 511 -8.50 -0.94 -21.03
C ILE A 511 -7.01 -1.25 -21.01
N VAL A 512 -6.66 -2.53 -21.09
CA VAL A 512 -5.30 -2.97 -21.41
C VAL A 512 -5.36 -3.73 -22.72
N ALA A 513 -4.57 -3.33 -23.72
CA ALA A 513 -4.46 -4.06 -24.97
C ALA A 513 -3.01 -4.50 -25.20
N HIS A 514 -2.82 -5.75 -25.60
CA HIS A 514 -1.51 -6.27 -26.00
C HIS A 514 -1.30 -6.01 -27.49
N LEU A 515 -0.44 -5.05 -27.81
CA LEU A 515 -0.06 -4.72 -29.18
C LEU A 515 1.15 -5.54 -29.60
N ALA A 516 1.12 -6.10 -30.80
CA ALA A 516 2.27 -6.79 -31.38
C ALA A 516 3.51 -5.89 -31.35
N GLU A 517 4.64 -6.45 -30.87
CA GLU A 517 5.93 -5.77 -30.68
C GLU A 517 6.00 -4.72 -29.54
N PHE A 518 4.87 -4.20 -29.06
CA PHE A 518 4.82 -3.20 -27.98
C PHE A 518 4.46 -3.79 -26.61
N GLY A 519 3.77 -4.93 -26.58
CA GLY A 519 3.32 -5.56 -25.35
C GLY A 519 2.01 -4.96 -24.82
N ASP A 520 1.76 -5.16 -23.53
CA ASP A 520 0.56 -4.64 -22.85
C ASP A 520 0.67 -3.11 -22.72
N MET A 521 -0.31 -2.40 -23.27
CA MET A 521 -0.44 -0.94 -23.16
C MET A 521 -1.78 -0.58 -22.52
N CYS A 522 -1.80 0.50 -21.76
CA CYS A 522 -2.97 0.96 -21.00
C CYS A 522 -3.70 2.11 -21.71
N PHE A 523 -5.03 2.06 -21.74
CA PHE A 523 -5.89 3.01 -22.41
C PHE A 523 -7.14 3.32 -21.56
N PHE A 524 -7.67 4.52 -21.72
CA PHE A 524 -8.98 4.91 -21.19
C PHE A 524 -9.99 4.93 -22.33
N PRO A 525 -11.29 4.64 -22.10
CA PRO A 525 -12.32 4.61 -23.16
C PRO A 525 -12.47 5.90 -23.96
N MET A 526 -12.08 7.04 -23.38
CA MET A 526 -12.06 8.31 -24.11
C MET A 526 -10.91 8.42 -25.13
N LEU A 527 -9.95 7.50 -25.06
CA LEU A 527 -8.85 7.34 -25.98
C LEU A 527 -9.07 6.09 -26.82
N THR A 528 -8.54 6.12 -28.03
CA THR A 528 -8.48 4.92 -28.87
C THR A 528 -7.49 3.93 -28.27
N ALA A 529 -7.97 2.72 -27.98
CA ALA A 529 -7.13 1.63 -27.50
C ALA A 529 -6.38 1.01 -28.67
N GLY A 530 -5.06 1.15 -28.69
CA GLY A 530 -4.20 0.82 -29.82
C GLY A 530 -3.92 2.01 -30.74
N GLU A 531 -3.27 1.76 -31.88
CA GLU A 531 -2.87 2.82 -32.82
C GLU A 531 -3.40 2.52 -34.22
N VAL A 532 -4.27 3.40 -34.71
CA VAL A 532 -4.91 3.27 -36.02
C VAL A 532 -3.87 3.35 -37.14
N ARG A 533 -3.85 2.36 -38.05
CA ARG A 533 -2.89 2.24 -39.18
C ARG A 533 -1.42 2.04 -38.76
N SER A 534 -1.17 1.59 -37.54
CA SER A 534 0.18 1.27 -37.06
C SER A 534 0.77 0.01 -37.73
N GLN A 535 -0.07 -0.85 -38.29
CA GLN A 535 0.26 -2.22 -38.68
C GLN A 535 0.74 -3.08 -37.50
N LYS A 536 0.38 -2.69 -36.27
CA LYS A 536 0.72 -3.36 -35.02
C LYS A 536 -0.57 -3.89 -34.41
N PRO A 537 -0.95 -5.13 -34.76
CA PRO A 537 -2.25 -5.62 -34.37
C PRO A 537 -2.33 -5.93 -32.88
N ILE A 538 -3.55 -5.87 -32.35
CA ILE A 538 -3.91 -6.27 -31.00
C ILE A 538 -4.05 -7.79 -30.96
N GLU A 539 -3.29 -8.47 -30.10
CA GLU A 539 -3.36 -9.92 -29.88
C GLU A 539 -4.33 -10.31 -28.76
N GLY A 540 -4.64 -9.37 -27.89
CA GLY A 540 -5.51 -9.57 -26.74
C GLY A 540 -5.82 -8.27 -26.02
N PHE A 541 -6.91 -8.24 -25.26
CA PHE A 541 -7.27 -7.09 -24.44
C PHE A 541 -8.01 -7.49 -23.16
N LYS A 542 -8.08 -6.54 -22.22
CA LYS A 542 -8.84 -6.60 -20.98
C LYS A 542 -9.61 -5.29 -20.84
N ILE A 543 -10.87 -5.36 -20.42
CA ILE A 543 -11.65 -4.18 -20.03
C ILE A 543 -12.05 -4.38 -18.57
N SER A 544 -11.69 -3.43 -17.72
CA SER A 544 -11.97 -3.44 -16.29
C SER A 544 -12.88 -2.28 -15.93
N GLY A 545 -13.72 -2.46 -14.91
CA GLY A 545 -14.35 -1.35 -14.21
C GLY A 545 -13.27 -0.55 -13.50
N ALA A 546 -13.24 0.76 -13.71
CA ALA A 546 -12.21 1.67 -13.20
C ALA A 546 -12.71 2.63 -12.13
N ASP A 547 -14.02 2.70 -11.91
CA ASP A 547 -14.60 3.31 -10.74
C ASP A 547 -15.65 2.37 -10.13
N SER A 548 -16.62 2.94 -9.44
CA SER A 548 -17.61 2.18 -8.70
C SER A 548 -19.01 2.24 -9.33
N SER A 549 -19.13 2.91 -10.49
CA SER A 549 -20.32 2.91 -11.34
C SER A 549 -20.46 1.63 -12.17
N ILE A 550 -19.32 0.99 -12.50
CA ILE A 550 -19.26 -0.30 -13.19
C ILE A 550 -18.25 -1.20 -12.50
N TYR A 551 -18.69 -2.39 -12.11
CA TYR A 551 -17.82 -3.44 -11.59
C TYR A 551 -17.39 -4.39 -12.70
N ASP A 552 -16.27 -5.09 -12.50
CA ASP A 552 -15.80 -6.14 -13.42
C ASP A 552 -16.85 -7.23 -13.66
N SER A 553 -17.72 -7.52 -12.68
CA SER A 553 -18.86 -8.42 -12.82
C SER A 553 -19.93 -7.98 -13.81
N ASP A 554 -19.94 -6.68 -14.12
CA ASP A 554 -20.95 -6.08 -14.98
C ASP A 554 -20.48 -6.06 -16.44
N ILE A 555 -19.23 -6.42 -16.72
CA ILE A 555 -18.64 -6.39 -18.05
C ILE A 555 -18.41 -7.83 -18.52
N GLU A 556 -18.77 -8.13 -19.77
CA GLU A 556 -18.37 -9.37 -20.43
C GLU A 556 -17.94 -9.09 -21.88
N TYR A 557 -16.93 -9.82 -22.36
CA TYR A 557 -16.45 -9.71 -23.74
C TYR A 557 -15.96 -11.03 -24.31
N GLN A 558 -15.93 -11.08 -25.65
CA GLN A 558 -15.33 -12.17 -26.44
C GLN A 558 -14.50 -11.58 -27.57
N ALA A 559 -13.54 -12.37 -28.04
CA ALA A 559 -12.76 -12.06 -29.22
C ALA A 559 -12.77 -13.24 -30.22
N VAL A 560 -12.41 -12.92 -31.46
CA VAL A 560 -12.12 -13.89 -32.53
C VAL A 560 -10.65 -13.73 -32.89
N ASP A 561 -9.90 -14.82 -32.85
CA ASP A 561 -8.49 -14.83 -33.27
C ASP A 561 -8.35 -14.94 -34.80
N SER A 562 -7.12 -14.83 -35.31
CA SER A 562 -6.82 -14.91 -36.74
C SER A 562 -7.13 -16.27 -37.38
N SER A 563 -7.36 -17.33 -36.58
CA SER A 563 -7.83 -18.63 -37.08
C SER A 563 -9.35 -18.68 -37.26
N GLY A 564 -10.08 -17.65 -36.80
CA GLY A 564 -11.54 -17.62 -36.74
C GLY A 564 -12.10 -18.28 -35.47
N THR A 565 -11.26 -18.68 -34.51
CA THR A 565 -11.71 -19.30 -33.26
C THR A 565 -12.21 -18.21 -32.31
N THR A 566 -13.39 -18.44 -31.75
CA THR A 566 -14.00 -17.54 -30.77
C THR A 566 -13.59 -17.94 -29.35
N THR A 567 -13.14 -16.97 -28.55
CA THR A 567 -12.84 -17.20 -27.13
C THR A 567 -14.12 -17.48 -26.33
N PRO A 568 -14.06 -18.17 -25.18
CA PRO A 568 -15.14 -18.12 -24.19
C PRO A 568 -15.47 -16.68 -23.79
N TRP A 569 -16.68 -16.45 -23.24
CA TRP A 569 -16.99 -15.17 -22.60
C TRP A 569 -16.05 -14.95 -21.42
N CYS A 570 -15.29 -13.86 -21.47
CA CYS A 570 -14.47 -13.39 -20.37
C CYS A 570 -15.25 -12.35 -19.57
N GLN A 571 -15.19 -12.46 -18.24
CA GLN A 571 -15.66 -11.41 -17.34
C GLN A 571 -14.69 -10.21 -17.36
N GLY A 572 -15.19 -9.02 -17.03
CA GLY A 572 -14.37 -7.83 -16.83
C GLY A 572 -13.13 -8.12 -15.96
N GLY A 573 -12.01 -7.47 -16.29
CA GLY A 573 -10.75 -7.70 -15.63
C GLY A 573 -10.01 -8.98 -16.02
N ILE A 574 -10.60 -9.88 -16.81
CA ILE A 574 -9.92 -11.08 -17.32
C ILE A 574 -9.36 -10.82 -18.72
N PHE A 575 -8.09 -11.12 -18.95
CA PHE A 575 -7.49 -10.93 -20.28
C PHE A 575 -8.09 -11.88 -21.33
N CYS A 576 -8.48 -11.35 -22.48
CA CYS A 576 -9.12 -12.05 -23.59
C CYS A 576 -8.23 -12.00 -24.84
N GLY A 577 -7.82 -13.16 -25.36
CA GLY A 577 -6.88 -13.28 -26.48
C GLY A 577 -5.53 -13.85 -26.02
N SER A 578 -4.46 -13.49 -26.72
CA SER A 578 -3.09 -13.97 -26.44
C SER A 578 -2.10 -12.82 -26.20
N ARG A 579 -0.91 -13.18 -25.70
CA ARG A 579 0.23 -12.27 -25.56
C ARG A 579 1.47 -12.90 -26.19
N GLY A 580 2.17 -12.15 -27.04
CA GLY A 580 3.43 -12.54 -27.67
C GLY A 580 3.36 -13.78 -28.56
N ASN A 581 2.17 -14.20 -28.98
CA ASN A 581 1.98 -15.40 -29.79
C ASN A 581 1.85 -15.08 -31.29
N GLY A 582 1.94 -13.81 -31.69
CA GLY A 582 1.79 -13.40 -33.09
C GLY A 582 0.41 -13.71 -33.65
N THR A 583 -0.60 -13.87 -32.79
CA THR A 583 -1.97 -14.26 -33.15
C THR A 583 -2.89 -13.06 -32.95
N PRO A 584 -3.12 -12.24 -33.98
CA PRO A 584 -3.93 -11.04 -33.84
C PRO A 584 -5.41 -11.37 -33.73
N LEU A 585 -6.15 -10.51 -33.03
CA LEU A 585 -7.60 -10.55 -33.02
C LEU A 585 -8.14 -10.01 -34.34
N VAL A 586 -9.22 -10.59 -34.87
CA VAL A 586 -9.90 -10.15 -36.09
C VAL A 586 -11.30 -9.63 -35.83
N GLY A 587 -11.79 -9.77 -34.60
CA GLY A 587 -13.06 -9.22 -34.15
C GLY A 587 -13.25 -9.37 -32.64
N PHE A 588 -14.20 -8.61 -32.10
CA PHE A 588 -14.56 -8.66 -30.68
C PHE A 588 -16.00 -8.21 -30.47
N ARG A 589 -16.53 -8.51 -29.28
CA ARG A 589 -17.81 -7.96 -28.80
C ARG A 589 -17.76 -7.76 -27.30
N VAL A 590 -18.51 -6.76 -26.83
CA VAL A 590 -18.58 -6.37 -25.42
C VAL A 590 -20.04 -6.19 -25.04
N ARG A 591 -20.44 -6.62 -23.86
CA ARG A 591 -21.77 -6.33 -23.30
C ARG A 591 -21.66 -5.92 -21.85
N LEU A 592 -22.64 -5.15 -21.40
CA LEU A 592 -22.78 -4.71 -20.02
C LEU A 592 -24.01 -5.35 -19.37
N LYS A 593 -23.87 -5.76 -18.10
CA LYS A 593 -24.97 -6.18 -17.21
C LYS A 593 -25.27 -5.02 -16.26
N SER A 594 -25.89 -3.96 -16.79
CA SER A 594 -26.29 -2.79 -16.00
C SER A 594 -27.70 -2.36 -16.39
N ASP A 595 -28.43 -1.86 -15.39
CA ASP A 595 -29.78 -1.29 -15.58
C ASP A 595 -29.73 0.24 -15.81
N GLN A 596 -28.54 0.84 -15.77
CA GLN A 596 -28.36 2.31 -15.87
C GLN A 596 -27.55 2.74 -17.09
N LEU A 597 -26.63 1.89 -17.54
CA LEU A 597 -25.67 2.20 -18.59
C LEU A 597 -25.71 1.10 -19.65
N ASP A 598 -25.39 1.48 -20.88
CA ASP A 598 -25.10 0.57 -21.97
C ASP A 598 -23.72 0.88 -22.57
N ILE A 599 -23.23 0.00 -23.45
CA ILE A 599 -21.90 0.10 -24.05
C ILE A 599 -21.98 0.14 -25.57
N LYS A 600 -21.21 1.06 -26.18
CA LYS A 600 -20.97 1.10 -27.62
C LYS A 600 -19.49 1.02 -27.91
N TYR A 601 -19.12 0.37 -29.00
CA TYR A 601 -17.72 0.20 -29.39
C TYR A 601 -17.54 0.21 -30.91
N ARG A 602 -16.31 0.43 -31.38
CA ARG A 602 -15.94 0.27 -32.78
C ARG A 602 -14.49 -0.17 -32.90
N GLY A 603 -14.16 -0.87 -33.98
CA GLY A 603 -12.83 -1.40 -34.24
C GLY A 603 -12.19 -0.79 -35.48
N TYR A 604 -10.86 -0.77 -35.48
CA TYR A 604 -10.02 -0.35 -36.58
C TYR A 604 -9.18 -1.54 -37.02
N PHE A 605 -9.22 -1.86 -38.31
CA PHE A 605 -8.61 -3.09 -38.83
C PHE A 605 -7.65 -2.78 -39.97
N LEU A 606 -6.54 -3.54 -40.03
CA LEU A 606 -5.48 -3.46 -41.05
C LEU A 606 -6.05 -3.45 -42.48
N HIS A 607 -7.10 -4.24 -42.71
CA HIS A 607 -7.84 -4.31 -43.96
C HIS A 607 -9.35 -4.43 -43.69
N GLY A 608 -10.16 -3.68 -44.43
CA GLY A 608 -11.62 -3.75 -44.41
C GLY A 608 -12.33 -2.45 -43.99
N ALA A 609 -13.66 -2.48 -44.00
CA ALA A 609 -14.47 -1.34 -43.55
C ALA A 609 -14.31 -1.16 -42.04
N GLN A 610 -14.08 0.09 -41.61
CA GLN A 610 -14.17 0.46 -40.20
C GLN A 610 -15.66 0.40 -39.80
N PRO A 611 -16.07 -0.49 -38.90
CA PRO A 611 -17.46 -0.54 -38.47
C PRO A 611 -17.83 0.81 -37.83
N SER A 612 -19.07 1.27 -38.05
CA SER A 612 -19.65 2.33 -37.22
C SER A 612 -19.70 1.88 -35.76
N TRP A 613 -20.11 2.77 -34.85
CA TRP A 613 -20.42 2.37 -33.49
C TRP A 613 -21.39 1.18 -33.49
N ILE A 614 -20.96 0.08 -32.87
CA ILE A 614 -21.64 -1.18 -32.69
C ILE A 614 -22.31 -1.16 -31.31
N ASP A 615 -23.50 -1.75 -31.25
CA ASP A 615 -24.29 -1.85 -30.02
C ASP A 615 -23.83 -3.03 -29.15
N SER A 616 -24.17 -2.96 -27.87
CA SER A 616 -23.86 -3.95 -26.85
C SER A 616 -24.17 -5.38 -27.30
N GLY A 617 -23.15 -6.24 -27.27
CA GLY A 617 -23.22 -7.67 -27.59
C GLY A 617 -23.10 -8.04 -29.08
N GLU A 618 -23.12 -7.06 -29.99
CA GLU A 618 -23.01 -7.30 -31.44
C GLU A 618 -21.55 -7.46 -31.91
N TRP A 619 -21.30 -8.24 -32.96
CA TRP A 619 -19.93 -8.47 -33.42
C TRP A 619 -19.33 -7.24 -34.10
N CYS A 620 -18.21 -6.74 -33.57
CA CYS A 620 -17.34 -5.80 -34.26
C CYS A 620 -16.22 -6.57 -34.97
N ILE A 621 -16.41 -6.85 -36.27
CA ILE A 621 -15.51 -7.66 -37.11
C ILE A 621 -15.32 -7.02 -38.48
N SER A 622 -14.14 -7.15 -39.07
CA SER A 622 -13.88 -6.69 -40.45
C SER A 622 -14.44 -7.68 -41.48
N ASN A 623 -15.00 -7.17 -42.59
CA ASN A 623 -15.52 -7.94 -43.74
C ASN A 623 -14.47 -8.79 -44.51
N GLY A 624 -13.26 -8.93 -43.99
CA GLY A 624 -12.21 -9.81 -44.52
C GLY A 624 -11.29 -10.38 -43.45
N HIS A 625 -11.71 -10.39 -42.18
CA HIS A 625 -10.89 -10.80 -41.04
C HIS A 625 -9.53 -10.09 -40.96
N GLY A 626 -9.50 -8.80 -41.35
CA GLY A 626 -8.33 -7.98 -41.11
C GLY A 626 -8.02 -7.94 -39.62
N ALA A 627 -6.74 -7.93 -39.26
CA ALA A 627 -6.32 -7.85 -37.87
C ALA A 627 -6.72 -6.51 -37.24
N LEU A 628 -7.21 -6.55 -36.01
CA LEU A 628 -7.60 -5.40 -35.19
C LEU A 628 -6.34 -4.62 -34.82
N GLU A 629 -6.27 -3.36 -35.20
CA GLU A 629 -5.17 -2.44 -34.85
C GLU A 629 -5.51 -1.57 -33.66
N ALA A 630 -6.79 -1.19 -33.54
CA ALA A 630 -7.26 -0.33 -32.48
C ALA A 630 -8.76 -0.48 -32.25
N PHE A 631 -9.29 -0.01 -31.12
CA PHE A 631 -10.73 0.08 -30.88
C PHE A 631 -11.09 1.22 -29.93
N ASP A 632 -12.31 1.72 -30.06
CA ASP A 632 -12.90 2.67 -29.11
C ASP A 632 -14.03 1.99 -28.35
N VAL A 633 -14.21 2.39 -27.10
CA VAL A 633 -15.32 1.97 -26.23
C VAL A 633 -15.91 3.21 -25.59
N ARG A 634 -17.23 3.27 -25.43
CA ARG A 634 -17.87 4.31 -24.63
C ARG A 634 -19.10 3.76 -23.94
N LEU A 635 -19.38 4.31 -22.77
CA LEU A 635 -20.64 4.10 -22.09
C LEU A 635 -21.65 5.13 -22.55
N VAL A 636 -22.90 4.74 -22.56
CA VAL A 636 -24.05 5.60 -22.85
C VAL A 636 -25.12 5.34 -21.80
N ASP A 637 -25.89 6.37 -21.45
CA ASP A 637 -27.05 6.18 -20.59
C ASP A 637 -28.13 5.37 -21.34
N LEU A 638 -28.86 4.51 -20.61
CA LEU A 638 -29.99 3.72 -21.13
C LEU A 638 -31.27 4.53 -21.30
#